data_AF-A0A2S7PDV2-F1
#
_entry.id   AF-A0A2S7PDV2-F1
#
_cell.length_a   1.000
_cell.length_b   1.000
_cell.length_c   1.000
_cell.angle_alpha   90.00
_cell.angle_beta   90.00
_cell.angle_gamma   90.00
#
_symmetry.space_group_name_H-M   'P 1'
#
loop_
_entity.id
_entity.type
_entity.pdbx_description
1 polymer ?
#
loop_
_entity_poly.entity_id
_entity_poly.type
_entity_poly.pdbx_seq_one_letter_code
_entity_poly.pdbx_strand_id
1 'polypeptide(L)'
;MHLLPSLAALFALATSATALTSSLKQVTAFKSGPTAAGMYIYVPTTKKALAPIIVAIHHCQGTGTGYFGETKYAQYADTYGYIVIYPNSPSSGGCWDVSSKASLTHNGGGDSQTIVNMVSYAVSNYGGDASKVYVTGSSSGAMMTNVLAGAYPEVFQAASVYSGVPDGCFYVASATAGMATPAWNSQCANGKTVQSAETWGNLVRSYYPGYSGSRPKMLIWHGTVDTTLYYQNLAESLKEWSNVLGVSFSRNVTNSPQSSYTQIVYGDGTKLVGYSAVGVGHTVPVHETNDLAWFCISQACAGSSTTSVSGTTTSKTETSSSSSVDTTSPISSSTAAPGGCLAAHYGQCGGTGWTGCSSCESGTTCTFSNAWYSQVELELSNFLVTHFSCITSTLSSLAPFKGSFPQETFHWDIMIFFTTAFVAAAAVAGVLASPAGTAPAELTKRNSPNAQGTNNGYFYQFWDDGSSGNTVYTNGAAGSYSVTWSNVGDFTAGKGWSTATPRTINFSGSISSGGNFYLAIYTWSQQGENYILEDYGSYNPCSDGTNMGTLNSDGSDYQVCLVNRGNNYLQNWSVRKNKRSSGTVTTANHYNYYQAHGMTHNPLSAAAYQIVSTEGFSSSGSASITVSEASGSGSGSSSSSSTPTTSTPSSTPTSGACSALYGQCGGQGWNGPSCCSSGSCRVSNTYYSQCL
;
A
#
# COMPACT_ATOMS: atom_id res chain seq x y z
N MET A 1 18.82 31.82 66.24
CA MET A 1 18.83 32.04 64.78
C MET A 1 18.76 30.66 64.13
N HIS A 2 17.74 30.41 63.31
CA HIS A 2 17.44 29.20 62.52
C HIS A 2 17.76 27.80 63.08
N LEU A 3 16.69 27.09 63.49
CA LEU A 3 16.62 25.63 63.53
C LEU A 3 15.61 25.19 62.46
N LEU A 4 16.03 24.34 61.53
CA LEU A 4 15.18 23.69 60.52
C LEU A 4 15.89 22.44 59.98
N PRO A 5 15.46 21.22 60.32
CA PRO A 5 15.76 20.01 59.56
C PRO A 5 14.63 19.74 58.56
N SER A 6 15.01 19.38 57.33
CA SER A 6 14.07 19.11 56.24
C SER A 6 13.20 17.87 56.48
N LEU A 7 11.89 17.99 56.24
CA LEU A 7 11.00 16.84 56.08
C LEU A 7 11.27 16.18 54.72
N ALA A 8 11.66 14.90 54.71
CA ALA A 8 11.63 14.06 53.52
C ALA A 8 10.25 13.38 53.42
N ALA A 9 9.40 13.84 52.50
CA ALA A 9 8.14 13.17 52.18
C ALA A 9 8.36 12.15 51.06
N LEU A 10 8.28 10.85 51.37
CA LEU A 10 8.20 9.81 50.34
C LEU A 10 6.82 9.88 49.65
N PHE A 11 6.80 10.27 48.38
CA PHE A 11 5.69 9.94 47.48
C PHE A 11 5.90 8.52 46.95
N ALA A 12 5.29 7.53 47.60
CA ALA A 12 5.10 6.22 47.02
C ALA A 12 3.91 6.30 46.02
N LEU A 13 4.20 6.28 44.71
CA LEU A 13 3.14 6.05 43.71
C LEU A 13 2.68 4.59 43.83
N ALA A 14 1.60 4.37 44.55
CA ALA A 14 0.85 3.12 44.46
C ALA A 14 0.14 3.06 43.10
N THR A 15 0.72 2.33 42.14
CA THR A 15 0.02 1.94 40.92
C THR A 15 -1.04 0.89 41.27
N SER A 16 -2.22 1.34 41.69
CA SER A 16 -3.38 0.49 41.91
C SER A 16 -3.78 -0.18 40.60
N ALA A 17 -3.38 -1.43 40.40
CA ALA A 17 -3.94 -2.28 39.37
C ALA A 17 -5.41 -2.52 39.70
N THR A 18 -6.31 -1.78 39.06
CA THR A 18 -7.76 -1.97 39.21
C THR A 18 -8.12 -3.33 38.62
N ALA A 19 -8.43 -4.30 39.47
CA ALA A 19 -8.94 -5.59 39.04
C ALA A 19 -10.26 -5.41 38.27
N LEU A 20 -10.48 -6.22 37.24
CA LEU A 20 -11.71 -6.22 36.46
C LEU A 20 -12.93 -6.46 37.36
N THR A 21 -14.02 -5.74 37.13
CA THR A 21 -15.22 -5.86 37.97
C THR A 21 -16.00 -7.16 37.76
N SER A 22 -15.73 -7.85 36.65
CA SER A 22 -16.45 -9.03 36.20
C SER A 22 -15.49 -10.05 35.57
N SER A 23 -16.02 -11.18 35.10
CA SER A 23 -15.26 -12.19 34.36
C SER A 23 -15.76 -12.32 32.92
N LEU A 24 -14.83 -12.62 32.00
CA LEU A 24 -15.19 -13.06 30.65
C LEU A 24 -15.91 -14.41 30.74
N LYS A 25 -17.06 -14.53 30.06
CA LYS A 25 -17.89 -15.74 30.07
C LYS A 25 -18.12 -16.27 28.66
N GLN A 26 -17.99 -17.58 28.48
CA GLN A 26 -18.48 -18.24 27.27
C GLN A 26 -20.01 -18.33 27.34
N VAL A 27 -20.69 -17.88 26.28
CA VAL A 27 -22.15 -17.91 26.18
C VAL A 27 -22.58 -19.22 25.55
N THR A 28 -22.53 -20.31 26.33
CA THR A 28 -22.85 -21.67 25.84
C THR A 28 -24.30 -21.84 25.39
N ALA A 29 -25.21 -20.96 25.83
CA ALA A 29 -26.62 -20.90 25.41
C ALA A 29 -26.83 -20.21 24.05
N PHE A 30 -25.83 -19.54 23.48
CA PHE A 30 -25.89 -19.05 22.10
C PHE A 30 -25.81 -20.23 21.12
N LYS A 31 -26.82 -20.36 20.25
CA LYS A 31 -26.95 -21.42 19.24
C LYS A 31 -27.40 -20.90 17.87
N SER A 32 -27.47 -19.58 17.69
CA SER A 32 -28.12 -18.94 16.54
C SER A 32 -27.18 -18.68 15.36
N GLY A 33 -26.01 -19.32 15.30
CA GLY A 33 -25.06 -19.16 14.20
C GLY A 33 -25.34 -20.13 13.05
N PRO A 34 -25.32 -19.68 11.78
CA PRO A 34 -25.16 -20.61 10.66
C PRO A 34 -23.77 -21.28 10.65
N THR A 35 -22.77 -20.66 11.29
CA THR A 35 -21.45 -21.26 11.56
C THR A 35 -21.27 -21.57 13.05
N ALA A 36 -20.28 -22.41 13.38
CA ALA A 36 -19.99 -22.84 14.75
C ALA A 36 -19.21 -21.79 15.60
N ALA A 37 -19.15 -20.52 15.18
CA ALA A 37 -18.38 -19.49 15.87
C ALA A 37 -18.86 -19.29 17.32
N GLY A 38 -17.93 -19.34 18.27
CA GLY A 38 -18.22 -19.25 19.70
C GLY A 38 -18.44 -17.79 20.15
N MET A 39 -19.31 -17.58 21.13
CA MET A 39 -19.53 -16.25 21.72
C MET A 39 -18.89 -16.20 23.12
N TYR A 40 -17.96 -15.29 23.35
CA TYR A 40 -17.55 -14.86 24.67
C TYR A 40 -18.05 -13.44 24.93
N ILE A 41 -18.37 -13.12 26.19
CA ILE A 41 -18.91 -11.81 26.57
C ILE A 41 -18.27 -11.33 27.89
N TYR A 42 -17.93 -10.06 27.92
CA TYR A 42 -17.59 -9.32 29.13
C TYR A 42 -18.72 -8.32 29.43
N VAL A 43 -19.28 -8.40 30.64
CA VAL A 43 -20.34 -7.51 31.12
C VAL A 43 -19.87 -6.93 32.45
N PRO A 44 -19.52 -5.62 32.52
CA PRO A 44 -19.03 -4.99 33.74
C PRO A 44 -20.13 -4.88 34.79
N THR A 45 -19.79 -4.73 36.08
CA THR A 45 -20.81 -4.45 37.12
C THR A 45 -21.38 -3.03 37.00
N THR A 46 -20.64 -2.12 36.37
CA THR A 46 -21.04 -0.74 36.04
C THR A 46 -21.86 -0.62 34.75
N LYS A 47 -22.33 -1.74 34.19
CA LYS A 47 -23.13 -1.81 32.95
C LYS A 47 -24.31 -0.83 33.00
N LYS A 48 -24.41 0.04 31.98
CA LYS A 48 -25.57 0.92 31.78
C LYS A 48 -26.84 0.11 31.51
N ALA A 49 -28.01 0.69 31.83
CA ALA A 49 -29.31 0.03 31.62
C ALA A 49 -29.51 -0.38 30.15
N LEU A 50 -29.33 0.58 29.24
CA LEU A 50 -29.07 0.38 27.81
C LEU A 50 -27.57 0.55 27.57
N ALA A 51 -26.84 -0.57 27.51
CA ALA A 51 -25.39 -0.56 27.40
C ALA A 51 -24.94 -0.55 25.93
N PRO A 52 -24.04 0.35 25.51
CA PRO A 52 -23.37 0.21 24.22
C PRO A 52 -22.71 -1.18 24.08
N ILE A 53 -22.55 -1.67 22.86
CA ILE A 53 -21.90 -2.95 22.57
C ILE A 53 -20.66 -2.69 21.71
N ILE A 54 -19.50 -3.22 22.13
CA ILE A 54 -18.31 -3.33 21.28
C ILE A 54 -18.13 -4.80 20.91
N VAL A 55 -18.01 -5.11 19.63
CA VAL A 55 -17.58 -6.42 19.13
C VAL A 55 -16.09 -6.35 18.85
N ALA A 56 -15.28 -7.08 19.63
CA ALA A 56 -13.82 -7.09 19.54
C ALA A 56 -13.32 -8.41 18.96
N ILE A 57 -12.85 -8.38 17.71
CA ILE A 57 -12.62 -9.56 16.87
C ILE A 57 -11.12 -9.88 16.77
N HIS A 58 -10.75 -11.10 17.13
CA HIS A 58 -9.36 -11.56 17.19
C HIS A 58 -8.73 -11.84 15.82
N HIS A 59 -7.40 -11.87 15.79
CA HIS A 59 -6.58 -12.24 14.64
C HIS A 59 -6.50 -13.76 14.42
N CYS A 60 -5.96 -14.18 13.26
CA CYS A 60 -5.54 -15.57 13.03
C CYS A 60 -4.65 -16.09 14.17
N GLN A 61 -4.72 -17.39 14.46
CA GLN A 61 -4.03 -18.08 15.58
C GLN A 61 -4.46 -17.62 16.99
N GLY A 62 -5.22 -16.52 17.10
CA GLY A 62 -5.84 -16.04 18.33
C GLY A 62 -7.16 -16.72 18.65
N THR A 63 -7.75 -16.29 19.77
CA THR A 63 -9.08 -16.73 20.26
C THR A 63 -9.80 -15.52 20.85
N GLY A 64 -11.13 -15.61 21.04
CA GLY A 64 -11.88 -14.55 21.72
C GLY A 64 -11.39 -14.33 23.17
N THR A 65 -10.93 -15.41 23.82
CA THR A 65 -10.29 -15.34 25.15
C THR A 65 -8.90 -14.71 25.13
N GLY A 66 -8.11 -14.95 24.08
CA GLY A 66 -6.79 -14.33 23.90
C GLY A 66 -6.89 -12.83 23.68
N TYR A 67 -7.77 -12.42 22.75
CA TYR A 67 -7.96 -11.01 22.41
C TYR A 67 -8.56 -10.17 23.56
N PHE A 68 -9.28 -10.80 24.48
CA PHE A 68 -9.67 -10.19 25.76
C PHE A 68 -8.48 -9.91 26.69
N GLY A 69 -7.43 -10.75 26.67
CA GLY A 69 -6.20 -10.54 27.44
C GLY A 69 -5.20 -9.60 26.75
N GLU A 70 -5.24 -9.52 25.42
CA GLU A 70 -4.37 -8.68 24.59
C GLU A 70 -4.84 -7.21 24.51
N THR A 71 -6.12 -6.93 24.81
CA THR A 71 -6.74 -5.61 24.66
C THR A 71 -7.34 -5.08 25.96
N LYS A 72 -7.53 -3.76 26.06
CA LYS A 72 -8.05 -3.08 27.25
C LYS A 72 -9.54 -2.78 27.19
N TYR A 73 -10.27 -3.26 26.17
CA TYR A 73 -11.70 -2.96 26.02
C TYR A 73 -12.53 -3.37 27.24
N ALA A 74 -12.21 -4.48 27.92
CA ALA A 74 -12.88 -4.89 29.16
C ALA A 74 -12.58 -3.97 30.36
N GLN A 75 -11.34 -3.46 30.45
CA GLN A 75 -10.92 -2.54 31.52
C GLN A 75 -11.63 -1.19 31.39
N TYR A 76 -11.74 -0.68 30.17
CA TYR A 76 -12.53 0.51 29.88
C TYR A 76 -14.05 0.26 29.96
N ALA A 77 -14.54 -0.98 29.77
CA ALA A 77 -15.95 -1.31 29.98
C ALA A 77 -16.37 -1.07 31.44
N ASP A 78 -15.50 -1.39 32.41
CA ASP A 78 -15.72 -1.08 33.83
C ASP A 78 -15.85 0.43 34.11
N THR A 79 -15.23 1.27 33.29
CA THR A 79 -15.29 2.75 33.41
C THR A 79 -16.54 3.33 32.72
N TYR A 80 -16.85 2.87 31.51
CA TYR A 80 -17.86 3.50 30.64
C TYR A 80 -19.18 2.72 30.55
N GLY A 81 -19.30 1.54 31.17
CA GLY A 81 -20.55 0.79 31.34
C GLY A 81 -21.11 0.16 30.06
N TYR A 82 -20.25 -0.18 29.09
CA TYR A 82 -20.62 -0.90 27.87
C TYR A 82 -20.36 -2.42 27.98
N ILE A 83 -20.92 -3.19 27.06
CA ILE A 83 -20.70 -4.64 26.92
C ILE A 83 -19.61 -4.88 25.88
N VAL A 84 -18.75 -5.88 26.07
CA VAL A 84 -17.83 -6.37 25.02
C VAL A 84 -18.18 -7.79 24.64
N ILE A 85 -18.39 -8.03 23.35
CA ILE A 85 -18.48 -9.36 22.76
C ILE A 85 -17.12 -9.68 22.16
N TYR A 86 -16.58 -10.84 22.48
CA TYR A 86 -15.39 -11.41 21.85
C TYR A 86 -15.81 -12.68 21.09
N PRO A 87 -16.15 -12.56 19.80
CA PRO A 87 -16.41 -13.73 18.96
C PRO A 87 -15.16 -14.62 18.90
N ASN A 88 -15.35 -15.93 18.78
CA ASN A 88 -14.28 -16.91 18.62
C ASN A 88 -14.48 -17.66 17.31
N SER A 89 -13.51 -17.59 16.40
CA SER A 89 -13.58 -18.29 15.12
C SER A 89 -13.77 -19.81 15.32
N PRO A 90 -14.54 -20.48 14.45
CA PRO A 90 -14.66 -21.94 14.43
C PRO A 90 -13.52 -22.63 13.68
N SER A 91 -12.61 -21.88 13.03
CA SER A 91 -11.52 -22.46 12.23
C SER A 91 -10.37 -22.99 13.09
N SER A 92 -9.69 -24.03 12.61
CA SER A 92 -8.55 -24.65 13.31
C SER A 92 -7.33 -23.73 13.41
N GLY A 93 -7.21 -22.77 12.50
CA GLY A 93 -6.18 -21.73 12.48
C GLY A 93 -6.60 -20.40 13.11
N GLY A 94 -7.79 -20.30 13.71
CA GLY A 94 -8.31 -19.07 14.34
C GLY A 94 -8.60 -17.89 13.38
N CYS A 95 -8.36 -18.03 12.07
CA CYS A 95 -8.74 -17.03 11.08
C CYS A 95 -10.27 -16.98 10.89
N TRP A 96 -10.81 -15.84 10.49
CA TRP A 96 -12.21 -15.66 10.13
C TRP A 96 -12.45 -15.94 8.65
N ASP A 97 -13.60 -16.51 8.29
CA ASP A 97 -13.99 -16.54 6.88
C ASP A 97 -14.41 -15.14 6.40
N VAL A 98 -13.52 -14.52 5.64
CA VAL A 98 -13.74 -13.26 4.91
C VAL A 98 -13.60 -13.47 3.39
N SER A 99 -13.78 -14.72 2.96
CA SER A 99 -13.39 -15.21 1.63
C SER A 99 -14.57 -15.82 0.85
N SER A 100 -15.52 -16.44 1.54
CA SER A 100 -16.72 -17.01 0.93
C SER A 100 -17.79 -15.97 0.66
N LYS A 101 -18.63 -16.23 -0.36
CA LYS A 101 -19.83 -15.40 -0.60
C LYS A 101 -20.78 -15.38 0.60
N ALA A 102 -20.79 -16.44 1.41
CA ALA A 102 -21.69 -16.58 2.55
C ALA A 102 -21.34 -15.64 3.70
N SER A 103 -20.05 -15.39 3.93
CA SER A 103 -19.59 -14.40 4.91
C SER A 103 -19.58 -12.97 4.34
N LEU A 104 -19.34 -12.80 3.04
CA LEU A 104 -19.35 -11.49 2.40
C LEU A 104 -20.76 -10.91 2.16
N THR A 105 -21.82 -11.73 2.11
CA THR A 105 -23.18 -11.26 1.78
C THR A 105 -24.08 -11.12 3.02
N HIS A 106 -24.91 -10.08 3.04
CA HIS A 106 -25.96 -9.89 4.05
C HIS A 106 -26.89 -11.13 4.11
N ASN A 107 -27.03 -11.71 5.30
CA ASN A 107 -27.71 -12.98 5.56
C ASN A 107 -27.23 -14.18 4.71
N GLY A 108 -25.98 -14.17 4.27
CA GLY A 108 -25.40 -15.19 3.39
C GLY A 108 -25.07 -16.54 4.04
N GLY A 109 -25.20 -16.69 5.36
CA GLY A 109 -24.91 -17.94 6.09
C GLY A 109 -23.47 -18.09 6.60
N GLY A 110 -22.67 -17.02 6.61
CA GLY A 110 -21.26 -17.04 7.03
C GLY A 110 -20.98 -16.61 8.46
N ASP A 111 -19.69 -16.49 8.80
CA ASP A 111 -19.22 -16.10 10.13
C ASP A 111 -19.70 -14.69 10.52
N SER A 112 -19.77 -13.77 9.55
CA SER A 112 -20.31 -12.41 9.73
C SER A 112 -21.75 -12.43 10.26
N GLN A 113 -22.61 -13.30 9.72
CA GLN A 113 -23.98 -13.47 10.20
C GLN A 113 -24.00 -14.05 11.62
N THR A 114 -23.13 -15.03 11.91
CA THR A 114 -23.01 -15.58 13.27
C THR A 114 -22.63 -14.50 14.28
N ILE A 115 -21.69 -13.60 13.94
CA ILE A 115 -21.27 -12.48 14.79
C ILE A 115 -22.43 -11.48 15.01
N VAL A 116 -23.18 -11.11 13.98
CA VAL A 116 -24.36 -10.24 14.13
C VAL A 116 -25.43 -10.89 15.00
N ASN A 117 -25.62 -12.20 14.91
CA ASN A 117 -26.52 -12.92 15.79
C ASN A 117 -26.05 -12.89 17.27
N MET A 118 -24.74 -12.79 17.55
CA MET A 118 -24.23 -12.53 18.91
C MET A 118 -24.62 -11.14 19.42
N VAL A 119 -24.64 -10.11 18.55
CA VAL A 119 -25.12 -8.76 18.90
C VAL A 119 -26.61 -8.80 19.27
N SER A 120 -27.44 -9.42 18.43
CA SER A 120 -28.87 -9.61 18.71
C SER A 120 -29.13 -10.38 20.01
N TYR A 121 -28.29 -11.38 20.31
CA TYR A 121 -28.31 -12.08 21.59
C TYR A 121 -27.91 -11.18 22.77
N ALA A 122 -26.89 -10.33 22.60
CA ALA A 122 -26.43 -9.39 23.61
C ALA A 122 -27.48 -8.33 23.97
N VAL A 123 -28.15 -7.77 22.95
CA VAL A 123 -29.31 -6.87 23.12
C VAL A 123 -30.39 -7.55 23.96
N SER A 124 -30.81 -8.75 23.53
CA SER A 124 -31.96 -9.45 24.12
C SER A 124 -31.72 -9.98 25.54
N ASN A 125 -30.50 -10.43 25.87
CA ASN A 125 -30.22 -11.17 27.10
C ASN A 125 -29.36 -10.41 28.13
N TYR A 126 -28.65 -9.34 27.73
CA TYR A 126 -27.75 -8.59 28.61
C TYR A 126 -28.08 -7.08 28.69
N GLY A 127 -29.17 -6.65 28.06
CA GLY A 127 -29.58 -5.23 28.05
C GLY A 127 -28.58 -4.37 27.27
N GLY A 128 -28.19 -4.85 26.10
CA GLY A 128 -27.42 -4.07 25.13
C GLY A 128 -28.31 -3.11 24.34
N ASP A 129 -27.76 -1.98 23.94
CA ASP A 129 -28.43 -0.94 23.18
C ASP A 129 -28.19 -1.17 21.67
N ALA A 130 -29.22 -1.63 20.97
CA ALA A 130 -29.17 -1.86 19.52
C ALA A 130 -28.86 -0.58 18.70
N SER A 131 -29.05 0.61 19.27
CA SER A 131 -28.67 1.89 18.62
C SER A 131 -27.20 2.27 18.82
N LYS A 132 -26.43 1.51 19.61
CA LYS A 132 -25.04 1.84 19.98
C LYS A 132 -24.14 0.60 19.92
N VAL A 133 -24.09 -0.03 18.75
CA VAL A 133 -23.20 -1.15 18.46
C VAL A 133 -22.02 -0.68 17.62
N TYR A 134 -20.82 -1.13 17.99
CA TYR A 134 -19.55 -0.81 17.36
C TYR A 134 -18.74 -2.10 17.15
N VAL A 135 -17.83 -2.08 16.18
CA VAL A 135 -17.00 -3.25 15.85
C VAL A 135 -15.54 -2.86 15.67
N THR A 136 -14.64 -3.70 16.16
CA THR A 136 -13.20 -3.50 16.06
C THR A 136 -12.48 -4.84 15.98
N GLY A 137 -11.32 -4.88 15.35
CA GLY A 137 -10.51 -6.08 15.28
C GLY A 137 -9.13 -5.84 14.69
N SER A 138 -8.27 -6.84 14.84
CA SER A 138 -6.89 -6.85 14.34
C SER A 138 -6.67 -7.97 13.32
N SER A 139 -5.86 -7.73 12.27
CA SER A 139 -5.52 -8.74 11.25
C SER A 139 -6.79 -9.33 10.60
N SER A 140 -6.98 -10.65 10.60
CA SER A 140 -8.20 -11.32 10.15
C SER A 140 -9.49 -10.79 10.83
N GLY A 141 -9.42 -10.34 12.09
CA GLY A 141 -10.53 -9.67 12.76
C GLY A 141 -10.77 -8.24 12.24
N ALA A 142 -9.74 -7.57 11.75
CA ALA A 142 -9.85 -6.28 11.05
C ALA A 142 -10.48 -6.45 9.66
N MET A 143 -10.12 -7.53 8.94
CA MET A 143 -10.81 -7.91 7.69
C MET A 143 -12.31 -8.15 7.96
N MET A 144 -12.64 -8.97 8.97
CA MET A 144 -14.03 -9.25 9.34
C MET A 144 -14.78 -7.99 9.81
N THR A 145 -14.08 -7.02 10.40
CA THR A 145 -14.64 -5.71 10.76
C THR A 145 -15.10 -4.94 9.51
N ASN A 146 -14.33 -4.94 8.41
CA ASN A 146 -14.77 -4.36 7.13
C ASN A 146 -15.95 -5.13 6.52
N VAL A 147 -15.91 -6.47 6.52
CA VAL A 147 -17.03 -7.31 6.06
C VAL A 147 -18.33 -7.02 6.82
N LEU A 148 -18.26 -6.88 8.14
CA LEU A 148 -19.41 -6.54 8.98
C LEU A 148 -19.94 -5.13 8.69
N ALA A 149 -19.06 -4.15 8.48
CA ALA A 149 -19.44 -2.79 8.08
C ALA A 149 -20.08 -2.72 6.68
N GLY A 150 -19.67 -3.60 5.77
CA GLY A 150 -20.16 -3.66 4.38
C GLY A 150 -21.49 -4.40 4.25
N ALA A 151 -21.57 -5.60 4.83
CA ALA A 151 -22.72 -6.50 4.74
C ALA A 151 -23.80 -6.28 5.82
N TYR A 152 -23.48 -5.68 6.97
CA TYR A 152 -24.45 -5.39 8.05
C TYR A 152 -24.38 -3.92 8.54
N PRO A 153 -24.43 -2.94 7.61
CA PRO A 153 -24.32 -1.51 7.93
C PRO A 153 -25.41 -0.99 8.87
N GLU A 154 -26.58 -1.65 8.92
CA GLU A 154 -27.69 -1.31 9.79
C GLU A 154 -27.45 -1.65 11.27
N VAL A 155 -26.50 -2.55 11.56
CA VAL A 155 -26.15 -2.97 12.92
C VAL A 155 -25.16 -2.00 13.55
N PHE A 156 -24.12 -1.60 12.82
CA PHE A 156 -22.96 -0.90 13.38
C PHE A 156 -22.97 0.60 13.11
N GLN A 157 -22.76 1.40 14.15
CA GLN A 157 -22.70 2.87 14.05
C GLN A 157 -21.30 3.38 13.68
N ALA A 158 -20.25 2.66 14.09
CA ALA A 158 -18.87 2.95 13.76
C ALA A 158 -18.00 1.70 13.86
N ALA A 159 -16.89 1.69 13.14
CA ALA A 159 -15.91 0.60 13.16
C ALA A 159 -14.47 1.11 13.27
N SER A 160 -13.57 0.26 13.81
CA SER A 160 -12.12 0.51 13.86
C SER A 160 -11.33 -0.72 13.40
N VAL A 161 -10.41 -0.53 12.44
CA VAL A 161 -9.78 -1.59 11.66
C VAL A 161 -8.27 -1.54 11.86
N TYR A 162 -7.67 -2.51 12.56
CA TYR A 162 -6.23 -2.54 12.84
C TYR A 162 -5.47 -3.54 11.94
N SER A 163 -4.71 -3.05 10.96
CA SER A 163 -4.03 -3.85 9.93
C SER A 163 -5.00 -4.83 9.26
N GLY A 164 -5.95 -4.32 8.48
CA GLY A 164 -6.96 -5.10 7.75
C GLY A 164 -6.76 -5.08 6.23
N VAL A 165 -7.81 -5.44 5.49
CA VAL A 165 -7.91 -5.32 4.02
C VAL A 165 -9.30 -4.82 3.64
N PRO A 166 -9.51 -4.28 2.43
CA PRO A 166 -10.84 -3.88 1.97
C PRO A 166 -11.84 -5.03 2.01
N ASP A 167 -13.11 -4.70 2.18
CA ASP A 167 -14.19 -5.69 2.09
C ASP A 167 -14.19 -6.35 0.71
N GLY A 168 -14.46 -7.66 0.67
CA GLY A 168 -14.38 -8.45 -0.56
C GLY A 168 -12.97 -8.67 -1.14
N CYS A 169 -11.94 -7.95 -0.68
CA CYS A 169 -10.58 -8.10 -1.21
C CYS A 169 -10.03 -9.53 -1.00
N PHE A 170 -10.42 -10.20 0.09
CA PHE A 170 -10.08 -11.59 0.38
C PHE A 170 -10.97 -12.64 -0.31
N TYR A 171 -11.89 -12.24 -1.20
CA TYR A 171 -12.76 -13.17 -1.92
C TYR A 171 -11.97 -14.26 -2.67
N VAL A 172 -12.43 -15.50 -2.53
CA VAL A 172 -11.93 -16.67 -3.28
C VAL A 172 -13.13 -17.45 -3.79
N ALA A 173 -13.20 -17.69 -5.10
CA ALA A 173 -14.39 -18.24 -5.74
C ALA A 173 -14.80 -19.67 -5.27
N SER A 174 -13.84 -20.44 -4.75
CA SER A 174 -14.06 -21.79 -4.20
C SER A 174 -14.29 -21.82 -2.69
N ALA A 175 -14.25 -20.68 -1.99
CA ALA A 175 -14.41 -20.64 -0.54
C ALA A 175 -15.87 -20.81 -0.10
N THR A 176 -16.08 -21.57 0.98
CA THR A 176 -17.38 -21.83 1.59
C THR A 176 -17.37 -21.48 3.08
N ALA A 177 -18.53 -21.15 3.65
CA ALA A 177 -18.64 -20.91 5.09
C ALA A 177 -18.36 -22.18 5.90
N GLY A 178 -17.80 -22.01 7.11
CA GLY A 178 -17.52 -23.12 8.03
C GLY A 178 -16.33 -24.00 7.63
N MET A 179 -15.52 -23.61 6.65
CA MET A 179 -14.25 -24.29 6.36
C MET A 179 -13.32 -24.28 7.57
N ALA A 180 -12.74 -25.45 7.89
CA ALA A 180 -11.78 -25.58 8.99
C ALA A 180 -10.53 -24.68 8.80
N THR A 181 -10.17 -24.39 7.54
CA THR A 181 -9.14 -23.41 7.17
C THR A 181 -9.75 -22.45 6.13
N PRO A 182 -10.09 -21.20 6.51
CA PRO A 182 -10.54 -20.17 5.57
C PRO A 182 -9.55 -19.94 4.43
N ALA A 183 -10.05 -19.54 3.26
CA ALA A 183 -9.20 -19.35 2.09
C ALA A 183 -8.37 -18.06 2.20
N TRP A 184 -7.11 -18.13 1.76
CA TRP A 184 -6.18 -16.99 1.77
C TRP A 184 -6.05 -16.41 0.35
N ASN A 185 -6.28 -15.10 0.20
CA ASN A 185 -6.07 -14.41 -1.07
C ASN A 185 -4.72 -13.67 -1.06
N SER A 186 -3.68 -14.33 -1.60
CA SER A 186 -2.32 -13.76 -1.65
C SER A 186 -2.19 -12.49 -2.48
N GLN A 187 -3.07 -12.24 -3.47
CA GLN A 187 -3.03 -10.99 -4.23
C GLN A 187 -3.49 -9.81 -3.36
N CYS A 188 -4.54 -10.01 -2.55
CA CYS A 188 -4.97 -9.00 -1.60
C CYS A 188 -3.95 -8.82 -0.46
N ALA A 189 -3.54 -9.92 0.18
CA ALA A 189 -2.57 -9.89 1.27
C ALA A 189 -1.28 -9.15 0.87
N ASN A 190 -0.74 -9.43 -0.31
CA ASN A 190 0.49 -8.81 -0.81
C ASN A 190 0.29 -7.41 -1.44
N GLY A 191 -0.89 -6.80 -1.23
CA GLY A 191 -1.19 -5.44 -1.69
C GLY A 191 -1.22 -5.29 -3.21
N LYS A 192 -1.57 -6.36 -3.94
CA LYS A 192 -1.61 -6.38 -5.42
C LYS A 192 -3.02 -6.16 -5.97
N THR A 193 -4.06 -6.43 -5.18
CA THR A 193 -5.45 -6.09 -5.52
C THR A 193 -5.68 -4.58 -5.38
N VAL A 194 -5.31 -3.83 -6.42
CA VAL A 194 -5.51 -2.37 -6.51
C VAL A 194 -6.73 -2.09 -7.39
N GLN A 195 -7.71 -1.35 -6.89
CA GLN A 195 -8.92 -0.99 -7.65
C GLN A 195 -9.20 0.51 -7.59
N SER A 196 -10.22 0.95 -8.33
CA SER A 196 -10.79 2.28 -8.19
C SER A 196 -11.68 2.35 -6.94
N ALA A 197 -11.86 3.56 -6.39
CA ALA A 197 -12.76 3.80 -5.27
C ALA A 197 -14.22 3.44 -5.62
N GLU A 198 -14.63 3.65 -6.88
CA GLU A 198 -15.96 3.24 -7.36
C GLU A 198 -16.11 1.72 -7.42
N THR A 199 -15.09 0.99 -7.89
CA THR A 199 -15.09 -0.48 -7.95
C THR A 199 -15.26 -1.09 -6.56
N TRP A 200 -14.47 -0.63 -5.59
CA TRP A 200 -14.58 -1.06 -4.19
C TRP A 200 -15.95 -0.69 -3.60
N GLY A 201 -16.40 0.56 -3.76
CA GLY A 201 -17.69 0.97 -3.20
C GLY A 201 -18.88 0.25 -3.82
N ASN A 202 -18.83 -0.09 -5.11
CA ASN A 202 -19.84 -0.90 -5.78
C ASN A 202 -19.83 -2.34 -5.28
N LEU A 203 -18.66 -2.91 -4.98
CA LEU A 203 -18.53 -4.23 -4.36
C LEU A 203 -19.18 -4.26 -2.97
N VAL A 204 -18.83 -3.32 -2.09
CA VAL A 204 -19.44 -3.16 -0.75
C VAL A 204 -20.97 -3.00 -0.84
N ARG A 205 -21.46 -2.18 -1.78
CA ARG A 205 -22.91 -2.00 -1.99
C ARG A 205 -23.59 -3.27 -2.52
N SER A 206 -22.88 -4.14 -3.23
CA SER A 206 -23.42 -5.41 -3.73
C SER A 206 -23.66 -6.45 -2.64
N TYR A 207 -23.03 -6.31 -1.47
CA TYR A 207 -23.17 -7.24 -0.35
C TYR A 207 -24.46 -7.08 0.44
N TYR A 208 -25.13 -5.92 0.35
CA TYR A 208 -26.51 -5.76 0.79
C TYR A 208 -27.32 -5.01 -0.29
N PRO A 209 -27.79 -5.72 -1.34
CA PRO A 209 -28.53 -5.13 -2.45
C PRO A 209 -29.79 -4.39 -1.98
N GLY A 210 -29.96 -3.15 -2.45
CA GLY A 210 -31.10 -2.30 -2.10
C GLY A 210 -30.95 -1.54 -0.77
N TYR A 211 -29.89 -1.78 0.02
CA TYR A 211 -29.65 -1.00 1.22
C TYR A 211 -29.25 0.44 0.93
N SER A 212 -30.06 1.38 1.40
CA SER A 212 -29.89 2.84 1.24
C SER A 212 -29.83 3.60 2.56
N GLY A 213 -29.73 2.89 3.69
CA GLY A 213 -29.59 3.49 5.02
C GLY A 213 -28.18 4.00 5.32
N SER A 214 -27.99 4.48 6.56
CA SER A 214 -26.69 4.91 7.06
C SER A 214 -25.68 3.75 7.09
N ARG A 215 -24.40 4.06 6.91
CA ARG A 215 -23.30 3.09 7.05
C ARG A 215 -22.36 3.54 8.18
N PRO A 216 -21.69 2.61 8.89
CA PRO A 216 -20.78 2.96 9.97
C PRO A 216 -19.69 3.92 9.50
N LYS A 217 -19.32 4.86 10.38
CA LYS A 217 -18.10 5.65 10.19
C LYS A 217 -16.85 4.83 10.50
N MET A 218 -15.82 4.96 9.68
CA MET A 218 -14.67 4.04 9.66
C MET A 218 -13.38 4.70 10.16
N LEU A 219 -12.71 4.03 11.09
CA LEU A 219 -11.36 4.33 11.54
C LEU A 219 -10.42 3.21 11.04
N ILE A 220 -9.36 3.53 10.31
CA ILE A 220 -8.55 2.51 9.61
C ILE A 220 -7.06 2.72 9.89
N TRP A 221 -6.44 1.78 10.61
CA TRP A 221 -5.04 1.85 11.02
C TRP A 221 -4.20 0.82 10.27
N HIS A 222 -3.02 1.21 9.78
CA HIS A 222 -2.11 0.26 9.13
C HIS A 222 -0.63 0.62 9.32
N GLY A 223 0.20 -0.40 9.55
CA GLY A 223 1.64 -0.27 9.71
C GLY A 223 2.37 -0.17 8.38
N THR A 224 3.33 0.74 8.24
CA THR A 224 4.06 0.93 6.96
C THR A 224 5.01 -0.22 6.62
N VAL A 225 5.36 -1.07 7.60
CA VAL A 225 6.20 -2.27 7.41
C VAL A 225 5.43 -3.55 7.73
N ASP A 226 4.11 -3.53 7.58
CA ASP A 226 3.27 -4.73 7.64
C ASP A 226 3.61 -5.67 6.46
N THR A 227 4.18 -6.84 6.78
CA THR A 227 4.60 -7.87 5.81
C THR A 227 3.61 -9.03 5.71
N THR A 228 2.49 -8.99 6.45
CA THR A 228 1.42 -10.01 6.38
C THR A 228 0.28 -9.53 5.51
N LEU A 229 -0.18 -8.29 5.75
CA LEU A 229 -1.16 -7.58 4.94
C LEU A 229 -0.49 -6.28 4.52
N TYR A 230 0.04 -6.24 3.30
CA TYR A 230 0.94 -5.19 2.87
C TYR A 230 0.26 -3.83 2.89
N TYR A 231 1.01 -2.80 3.28
CA TYR A 231 0.55 -1.43 3.55
C TYR A 231 -0.33 -0.79 2.46
N GLN A 232 -0.24 -1.22 1.20
CA GLN A 232 -1.17 -0.82 0.13
C GLN A 232 -2.65 -1.01 0.51
N ASN A 233 -2.96 -2.02 1.34
CA ASN A 233 -4.32 -2.28 1.82
C ASN A 233 -4.93 -1.11 2.61
N LEU A 234 -4.12 -0.23 3.23
CA LEU A 234 -4.61 1.02 3.82
C LEU A 234 -5.18 1.94 2.73
N ALA A 235 -4.45 2.15 1.65
CA ALA A 235 -4.89 2.99 0.54
C ALA A 235 -6.14 2.42 -0.15
N GLU A 236 -6.21 1.10 -0.33
CA GLU A 236 -7.40 0.45 -0.89
C GLU A 236 -8.62 0.55 0.05
N SER A 237 -8.44 0.37 1.36
CA SER A 237 -9.55 0.51 2.32
C SER A 237 -10.02 1.96 2.42
N LEU A 238 -9.09 2.93 2.36
CA LEU A 238 -9.46 4.35 2.31
C LEU A 238 -10.20 4.70 1.01
N LYS A 239 -9.79 4.17 -0.16
CA LYS A 239 -10.55 4.31 -1.41
C LYS A 239 -11.96 3.76 -1.27
N GLU A 240 -12.09 2.52 -0.82
CA GLU A 240 -13.37 1.85 -0.57
C GLU A 240 -14.32 2.72 0.26
N TRP A 241 -13.92 3.03 1.49
CA TRP A 241 -14.79 3.75 2.41
C TRP A 241 -15.01 5.21 2.03
N SER A 242 -14.08 5.84 1.30
CA SER A 242 -14.28 7.20 0.77
C SER A 242 -15.44 7.25 -0.24
N ASN A 243 -15.56 6.24 -1.10
CA ASN A 243 -16.66 6.13 -2.05
C ASN A 243 -17.96 5.66 -1.37
N VAL A 244 -17.89 4.72 -0.43
CA VAL A 244 -19.06 4.21 0.30
C VAL A 244 -19.72 5.31 1.16
N LEU A 245 -18.92 6.19 1.78
CA LEU A 245 -19.39 7.24 2.69
C LEU A 245 -19.57 8.61 2.02
N GLY A 246 -19.21 8.75 0.74
CA GLY A 246 -19.34 9.98 -0.04
C GLY A 246 -18.45 11.12 0.46
N VAL A 247 -17.20 10.82 0.82
CA VAL A 247 -16.22 11.78 1.35
C VAL A 247 -14.92 11.74 0.56
N SER A 248 -14.34 12.90 0.24
CA SER A 248 -13.03 13.01 -0.41
C SER A 248 -11.90 13.10 0.62
N PHE A 249 -10.67 12.84 0.19
CA PHE A 249 -9.49 13.20 0.99
C PHE A 249 -9.52 14.71 1.32
N SER A 250 -9.05 15.06 2.53
CA SER A 250 -9.01 16.44 3.03
C SER A 250 -7.60 16.88 3.38
N ARG A 251 -6.94 16.19 4.32
CA ARG A 251 -5.61 16.56 4.84
C ARG A 251 -4.95 15.42 5.58
N ASN A 252 -3.63 15.50 5.72
CA ASN A 252 -2.88 14.69 6.68
C ASN A 252 -2.61 15.52 7.95
N VAL A 253 -2.58 14.85 9.11
CA VAL A 253 -2.09 15.41 10.38
C VAL A 253 -1.00 14.50 10.89
N THR A 254 0.25 14.95 10.81
CA THR A 254 1.43 14.20 11.24
C THR A 254 1.57 14.18 12.76
N ASN A 255 2.22 13.15 13.29
CA ASN A 255 2.38 12.87 14.72
C ASN A 255 1.05 12.82 15.50
N SER A 256 0.00 12.28 14.86
CA SER A 256 -1.33 12.09 15.43
C SER A 256 -1.72 10.61 15.33
N PRO A 257 -2.14 9.94 16.43
CA PRO A 257 -2.31 10.48 17.78
C PRO A 257 -0.99 10.60 18.56
N GLN A 258 0.11 10.10 18.00
CA GLN A 258 1.43 10.04 18.62
C GLN A 258 2.53 10.16 17.56
N SER A 259 3.79 10.29 18.00
CA SER A 259 4.97 10.32 17.12
C SER A 259 4.95 9.18 16.10
N SER A 260 5.40 9.48 14.87
CA SER A 260 5.50 8.52 13.76
C SER A 260 4.15 8.00 13.21
N TYR A 261 3.02 8.48 13.72
CA TYR A 261 1.70 8.20 13.15
C TYR A 261 1.22 9.41 12.33
N THR A 262 0.64 9.16 11.16
CA THR A 262 -0.01 10.20 10.34
C THR A 262 -1.49 9.88 10.20
N GLN A 263 -2.32 10.75 10.74
CA GLN A 263 -3.76 10.74 10.56
C GLN A 263 -4.11 11.22 9.15
N ILE A 264 -4.89 10.44 8.42
CA ILE A 264 -5.33 10.70 7.05
C ILE A 264 -6.82 11.05 7.09
N VAL A 265 -7.15 12.32 6.99
CA VAL A 265 -8.51 12.83 7.20
C VAL A 265 -9.27 12.92 5.87
N TYR A 266 -10.48 12.35 5.84
CA TYR A 266 -11.43 12.50 4.73
C TYR A 266 -12.63 13.34 5.16
N GLY A 267 -13.09 14.24 4.28
CA GLY A 267 -14.11 15.23 4.60
C GLY A 267 -13.70 16.14 5.78
N ASP A 268 -14.60 16.30 6.73
CA ASP A 268 -14.34 16.99 8.01
C ASP A 268 -13.62 16.10 9.04
N GLY A 269 -13.50 14.80 8.80
CA GLY A 269 -12.97 13.79 9.72
C GLY A 269 -14.03 13.12 10.61
N THR A 270 -15.32 13.35 10.38
CA THR A 270 -16.40 12.72 11.18
C THR A 270 -16.82 11.34 10.69
N LYS A 271 -16.58 11.01 9.41
CA LYS A 271 -17.03 9.77 8.75
C LYS A 271 -15.91 8.79 8.42
N LEU A 272 -14.74 9.27 8.01
CA LEU A 272 -13.61 8.44 7.60
C LEU A 272 -12.29 9.06 8.02
N VAL A 273 -11.49 8.29 8.77
CA VAL A 273 -10.14 8.65 9.17
C VAL A 273 -9.24 7.43 9.03
N GLY A 274 -8.13 7.58 8.32
CA GLY A 274 -7.03 6.62 8.30
C GLY A 274 -5.93 6.99 9.29
N TYR A 275 -5.08 6.03 9.62
CA TYR A 275 -3.81 6.23 10.30
C TYR A 275 -2.73 5.37 9.66
N SER A 276 -1.68 6.01 9.17
CA SER A 276 -0.45 5.37 8.75
C SER A 276 0.55 5.37 9.91
N ALA A 277 1.00 4.19 10.33
CA ALA A 277 1.92 4.02 11.46
C ALA A 277 3.33 3.66 10.97
N VAL A 278 4.22 4.66 10.91
CA VAL A 278 5.57 4.51 10.36
C VAL A 278 6.42 3.58 11.23
N GLY A 279 7.02 2.58 10.59
CA GLY A 279 7.89 1.59 11.27
C GLY A 279 7.13 0.52 12.05
N VAL A 280 5.80 0.53 12.04
CA VAL A 280 4.96 -0.48 12.68
C VAL A 280 4.66 -1.62 11.71
N GLY A 281 4.76 -2.86 12.18
CA GLY A 281 4.53 -4.09 11.42
C GLY A 281 3.10 -4.63 11.57
N HIS A 282 2.96 -5.94 11.43
CA HIS A 282 1.69 -6.64 11.65
C HIS A 282 1.51 -6.99 13.14
N THR A 283 0.55 -6.45 13.89
CA THR A 283 -0.45 -5.43 13.54
C THR A 283 -0.11 -4.08 14.17
N VAL A 284 -0.79 -3.01 13.75
CA VAL A 284 -0.80 -1.76 14.52
C VAL A 284 -1.35 -2.04 15.93
N PRO A 285 -0.64 -1.67 17.01
CA PRO A 285 -1.17 -1.79 18.36
C PRO A 285 -2.51 -1.08 18.50
N VAL A 286 -3.44 -1.69 19.23
CA VAL A 286 -4.77 -1.13 19.48
C VAL A 286 -4.65 0.19 20.26
N HIS A 287 -5.43 1.20 19.85
CA HIS A 287 -5.52 2.50 20.50
C HIS A 287 -6.92 2.67 21.11
N GLU A 288 -7.24 1.95 22.19
CA GLU A 288 -8.62 1.86 22.69
C GLU A 288 -9.22 3.23 23.06
N THR A 289 -8.41 4.18 23.52
CA THR A 289 -8.89 5.54 23.84
C THR A 289 -9.34 6.31 22.60
N ASN A 290 -8.67 6.11 21.46
CA ASN A 290 -9.07 6.65 20.16
C ASN A 290 -10.34 5.95 19.66
N ASP A 291 -10.45 4.63 19.82
CA ASP A 291 -11.66 3.88 19.46
C ASP A 291 -12.88 4.33 20.28
N LEU A 292 -12.74 4.49 21.60
CA LEU A 292 -13.83 4.93 22.47
C LEU A 292 -14.27 6.36 22.19
N ALA A 293 -13.35 7.23 21.75
CA ALA A 293 -13.70 8.57 21.28
C ALA A 293 -14.41 8.51 19.92
N TRP A 294 -13.91 7.69 18.99
CA TRP A 294 -14.55 7.45 17.69
C TRP A 294 -15.96 6.87 17.83
N PHE A 295 -16.16 5.91 18.73
CA PHE A 295 -17.44 5.29 19.03
C PHE A 295 -18.39 6.19 19.83
N CYS A 296 -18.00 7.42 20.17
CA CYS A 296 -18.79 8.35 20.98
C CYS A 296 -19.12 7.80 22.40
N ILE A 297 -18.24 6.94 22.96
CA ILE A 297 -18.42 6.30 24.28
C ILE A 297 -17.74 7.11 25.38
N SER A 298 -16.50 7.56 25.14
CA SER A 298 -15.73 8.37 26.09
C SER A 298 -15.98 9.89 25.93
N GLN A 299 -16.53 10.31 24.79
CA GLN A 299 -16.82 11.70 24.44
C GLN A 299 -18.12 11.79 23.63
N ALA A 300 -18.84 12.91 23.72
CA ALA A 300 -20.00 13.14 22.86
C ALA A 300 -19.54 13.53 21.44
N CYS A 301 -20.11 12.89 20.42
CA CYS A 301 -19.81 13.24 19.04
C CYS A 301 -20.54 14.53 18.61
N ALA A 302 -19.84 15.37 17.84
CA ALA A 302 -20.43 16.53 17.17
C ALA A 302 -21.58 16.07 16.25
N GLY A 303 -22.76 16.66 16.41
CA GLY A 303 -23.98 16.32 15.67
C GLY A 303 -25.12 15.77 16.55
N SER A 304 -24.86 15.28 17.76
CA SER A 304 -25.91 14.90 18.71
C SER A 304 -26.51 16.11 19.44
N SER A 305 -27.17 17.00 18.71
CA SER A 305 -28.12 17.94 19.29
C SER A 305 -29.39 17.19 19.71
N THR A 306 -29.40 16.66 20.94
CA THR A 306 -30.60 16.10 21.55
C THR A 306 -31.57 17.23 21.93
N THR A 307 -32.34 17.71 20.95
CA THR A 307 -33.49 18.57 21.21
C THR A 307 -34.59 17.70 21.83
N SER A 308 -34.69 17.72 23.15
CA SER A 308 -35.76 17.05 23.88
C SER A 308 -37.10 17.71 23.55
N VAL A 309 -37.98 16.99 22.85
CA VAL A 309 -39.40 17.36 22.75
C VAL A 309 -40.25 16.16 23.15
N SER A 310 -40.92 16.29 24.29
CA SER A 310 -41.94 15.34 24.74
C SER A 310 -43.13 15.37 23.75
N GLY A 311 -43.62 14.20 23.33
CA GLY A 311 -44.56 14.11 22.22
C GLY A 311 -46.02 14.45 22.57
N THR A 312 -46.86 14.59 21.54
CA THR A 312 -48.31 14.29 21.54
C THR A 312 -48.77 14.07 20.08
N THR A 313 -49.93 13.43 19.91
CA THR A 313 -50.39 12.58 18.81
C THR A 313 -51.06 13.29 17.61
N THR A 314 -51.00 12.65 16.41
CA THR A 314 -51.94 12.75 15.24
C THR A 314 -52.26 14.15 14.66
N SER A 315 -52.14 14.42 13.35
CA SER A 315 -52.91 13.74 12.29
C SER A 315 -52.51 14.18 10.86
N LYS A 316 -53.19 13.60 9.86
CA LYS A 316 -53.02 13.67 8.39
C LYS A 316 -53.35 15.05 7.77
N THR A 317 -52.70 15.45 6.65
CA THR A 317 -53.31 15.93 5.36
C THR A 317 -52.38 16.83 4.48
N GLU A 318 -52.34 16.50 3.17
CA GLU A 318 -52.01 17.25 1.92
C GLU A 318 -50.88 18.29 1.77
N THR A 319 -50.01 17.99 0.79
CA THR A 319 -49.59 18.80 -0.37
C THR A 319 -49.78 20.33 -0.38
N SER A 320 -48.68 21.07 -0.55
CA SER A 320 -48.56 22.13 -1.59
C SER A 320 -47.12 22.51 -1.89
N SER A 321 -46.86 22.83 -3.16
CA SER A 321 -45.59 23.30 -3.69
C SER A 321 -45.41 24.81 -3.51
N SER A 322 -44.16 25.28 -3.39
CA SER A 322 -43.77 26.56 -4.00
C SER A 322 -42.28 26.58 -4.30
N SER A 323 -41.93 27.21 -5.41
CA SER A 323 -40.56 27.41 -5.89
C SER A 323 -40.06 28.80 -5.48
N SER A 324 -38.75 28.94 -5.29
CA SER A 324 -38.08 30.23 -5.54
C SER A 324 -36.67 30.02 -6.08
N VAL A 325 -36.34 30.86 -7.06
CA VAL A 325 -35.05 31.00 -7.74
C VAL A 325 -34.49 32.38 -7.34
N ASP A 326 -33.32 32.74 -7.86
CA ASP A 326 -32.60 34.03 -7.73
C ASP A 326 -31.74 34.19 -6.44
N THR A 327 -30.57 34.85 -6.49
CA THR A 327 -29.83 35.42 -7.64
C THR A 327 -28.31 35.34 -7.41
N THR A 328 -27.53 35.35 -8.49
CA THR A 328 -26.08 35.54 -8.47
C THR A 328 -25.71 37.03 -8.52
N SER A 329 -24.61 37.41 -7.85
CA SER A 329 -23.76 38.56 -8.24
C SER A 329 -22.37 38.48 -7.61
N PRO A 330 -21.33 39.08 -8.23
CA PRO A 330 -19.93 38.68 -8.02
C PRO A 330 -19.16 39.58 -7.04
N ILE A 331 -18.04 39.08 -6.51
CA ILE A 331 -17.00 39.90 -5.86
C ILE A 331 -15.65 39.64 -6.56
N SER A 332 -14.92 40.73 -6.74
CA SER A 332 -13.81 40.86 -7.69
C SER A 332 -12.49 40.19 -7.28
N SER A 333 -11.68 39.92 -8.30
CA SER A 333 -10.27 39.57 -8.21
C SER A 333 -9.40 40.71 -7.65
N SER A 334 -8.34 40.34 -6.92
CA SER A 334 -7.14 41.17 -6.76
C SER A 334 -5.89 40.34 -7.09
N THR A 335 -5.21 40.70 -8.17
CA THR A 335 -3.91 40.17 -8.54
C THR A 335 -2.80 40.90 -7.79
N ALA A 336 -1.92 40.15 -7.12
CA ALA A 336 -0.64 40.66 -6.63
C ALA A 336 0.44 39.58 -6.78
N ALA A 337 1.53 39.94 -7.47
CA ALA A 337 2.77 39.18 -7.61
C ALA A 337 3.89 40.17 -8.00
N PRO A 338 5.19 39.81 -7.88
CA PRO A 338 5.76 38.62 -7.25
C PRO A 338 6.72 38.97 -6.09
N GLY A 339 6.71 38.17 -5.02
CA GLY A 339 7.68 38.31 -3.92
C GLY A 339 7.89 36.99 -3.18
N GLY A 340 8.93 36.24 -3.56
CA GLY A 340 9.56 35.20 -2.73
C GLY A 340 8.65 34.23 -1.97
N CYS A 341 7.62 33.68 -2.61
CA CYS A 341 6.76 32.66 -1.99
C CYS A 341 7.57 31.35 -1.83
N LEU A 342 8.08 31.08 -0.62
CA LEU A 342 8.70 29.81 -0.25
C LEU A 342 7.70 28.92 0.46
N ALA A 343 7.54 27.68 -0.03
CA ALA A 343 6.81 26.65 0.65
C ALA A 343 7.67 26.17 1.84
N ALA A 344 7.16 26.41 3.04
CA ALA A 344 7.79 25.97 4.28
C ALA A 344 7.94 24.44 4.33
N HIS A 345 8.92 23.95 5.09
CA HIS A 345 9.12 22.51 5.28
C HIS A 345 7.83 21.76 5.71
N TYR A 346 7.55 20.63 5.06
CA TYR A 346 6.28 19.86 5.10
C TYR A 346 5.02 20.59 4.59
N GLY A 347 5.14 21.80 4.07
CA GLY A 347 4.07 22.51 3.37
C GLY A 347 3.72 21.90 2.01
N GLN A 348 2.56 22.25 1.45
CA GLN A 348 2.23 21.91 0.07
C GLN A 348 3.03 22.81 -0.88
N CYS A 349 3.60 22.22 -1.92
CA CYS A 349 4.39 22.90 -2.95
C CYS A 349 3.91 22.61 -4.39
N GLY A 350 2.91 21.74 -4.55
CA GLY A 350 2.36 21.39 -5.86
C GLY A 350 1.05 20.60 -5.76
N GLY A 351 0.41 20.40 -6.92
CA GLY A 351 -0.87 19.71 -7.07
C GLY A 351 -1.80 20.41 -8.05
N THR A 352 -2.71 19.67 -8.70
CA THR A 352 -3.75 20.22 -9.57
C THR A 352 -4.63 21.19 -8.77
N GLY A 353 -4.69 22.46 -9.23
CA GLY A 353 -5.43 23.52 -8.55
C GLY A 353 -4.66 24.25 -7.43
N TRP A 354 -3.41 23.87 -7.13
CA TRP A 354 -2.57 24.59 -6.17
C TRP A 354 -2.18 25.99 -6.69
N THR A 355 -2.41 27.02 -5.89
CA THR A 355 -2.08 28.43 -6.20
C THR A 355 -1.06 29.05 -5.22
N GLY A 356 -0.60 28.28 -4.24
CA GLY A 356 0.43 28.72 -3.28
C GLY A 356 1.85 28.53 -3.79
N CYS A 357 2.83 28.66 -2.89
CA CYS A 357 4.25 28.61 -3.23
C CYS A 357 4.65 27.30 -3.92
N SER A 358 5.51 27.38 -4.94
CA SER A 358 6.10 26.20 -5.63
C SER A 358 7.61 26.08 -5.45
N SER A 359 8.27 27.12 -4.94
CA SER A 359 9.69 27.10 -4.59
C SER A 359 9.84 26.67 -3.13
N CYS A 360 10.77 25.76 -2.84
CA CYS A 360 10.99 25.22 -1.50
C CYS A 360 12.06 26.02 -0.73
N GLU A 361 12.02 25.96 0.60
CA GLU A 361 13.10 26.49 1.45
C GLU A 361 14.45 25.78 1.14
N SER A 362 15.57 26.50 1.32
CA SER A 362 16.89 25.97 0.98
C SER A 362 17.22 24.69 1.74
N GLY A 363 17.61 23.63 1.03
CA GLY A 363 17.84 22.29 1.60
C GLY A 363 16.59 21.40 1.66
N THR A 364 15.50 21.79 0.99
CA THR A 364 14.29 20.98 0.84
C THR A 364 13.82 20.93 -0.62
N THR A 365 13.14 19.85 -0.99
CA THR A 365 12.69 19.58 -2.36
C THR A 365 11.20 19.23 -2.37
N CYS A 366 10.48 19.59 -3.43
CA CYS A 366 9.05 19.30 -3.57
C CYS A 366 8.84 17.85 -4.05
N THR A 367 8.49 16.94 -3.14
CA THR A 367 8.19 15.55 -3.46
C THR A 367 6.74 15.40 -3.92
N PHE A 368 6.55 14.80 -5.10
CA PHE A 368 5.23 14.49 -5.63
C PHE A 368 4.59 13.32 -4.86
N SER A 369 3.44 13.56 -4.23
CA SER A 369 2.67 12.52 -3.54
C SER A 369 1.54 11.98 -4.41
N ASN A 370 0.73 12.86 -5.00
CA ASN A 370 -0.32 12.51 -5.96
C ASN A 370 -0.72 13.72 -6.82
N ALA A 371 -1.62 13.51 -7.79
CA ALA A 371 -2.04 14.54 -8.74
C ALA A 371 -2.53 15.86 -8.09
N TRP A 372 -3.08 15.82 -6.86
CA TRP A 372 -3.63 16.98 -6.17
C TRP A 372 -2.72 17.53 -5.05
N TYR A 373 -1.61 16.84 -4.73
CA TYR A 373 -0.77 17.17 -3.59
C TYR A 373 0.70 16.77 -3.79
N SER A 374 1.60 17.72 -3.54
CA SER A 374 3.06 17.52 -3.47
C SER A 374 3.59 18.28 -2.26
N GLN A 375 4.53 17.70 -1.51
CA GLN A 375 4.95 18.16 -0.19
C GLN A 375 6.45 18.51 -0.16
N VAL A 376 6.80 19.55 0.58
CA VAL A 376 8.21 19.92 0.82
C VAL A 376 8.85 18.94 1.79
N GLU A 377 9.84 18.18 1.33
CA GLU A 377 10.59 17.21 2.13
C GLU A 377 12.08 17.61 2.22
N LEU A 378 12.76 17.15 3.27
CA LEU A 378 14.20 17.37 3.44
C LEU A 378 15.02 16.66 2.36
N GLU A 379 15.96 17.39 1.76
CA GLU A 379 17.06 16.79 1.02
C GLU A 379 17.97 16.02 2.02
N LEU A 380 17.91 14.68 1.99
CA LEU A 380 18.83 13.83 2.78
C LEU A 380 20.28 13.83 2.26
N SER A 381 20.63 14.78 1.37
CA SER A 381 21.90 14.89 0.68
C SER A 381 23.03 15.57 1.47
N ASN A 382 22.84 15.89 2.77
CA ASN A 382 23.88 16.56 3.56
C ASN A 382 24.06 16.14 5.04
N PHE A 383 23.33 15.14 5.56
CA PHE A 383 23.44 14.76 6.99
C PHE A 383 24.69 13.92 7.35
N LEU A 384 25.52 13.56 6.35
CA LEU A 384 26.70 12.69 6.53
C LEU A 384 28.07 13.39 6.41
N VAL A 385 28.12 14.72 6.24
CA VAL A 385 29.40 15.45 6.04
C VAL A 385 29.73 16.44 7.16
N THR A 386 28.75 16.95 7.91
CA THR A 386 28.97 18.00 8.93
C THR A 386 29.09 17.53 10.38
N HIS A 387 28.83 16.25 10.69
CA HIS A 387 28.93 15.72 12.06
C HIS A 387 30.19 14.87 12.36
N PHE A 388 31.07 14.64 11.37
CA PHE A 388 32.35 13.95 11.59
C PHE A 388 33.52 14.87 11.99
N SER A 389 33.32 16.19 12.04
CA SER A 389 34.37 17.19 12.34
C SER A 389 34.36 17.73 13.77
N CYS A 390 33.60 17.13 14.70
CA CYS A 390 33.50 17.61 16.09
C CYS A 390 33.90 16.56 17.17
N ILE A 391 34.42 15.38 16.77
CA ILE A 391 34.77 14.27 17.70
C ILE A 391 36.27 13.87 17.61
N THR A 392 37.10 14.58 16.83
CA THR A 392 38.52 14.22 16.60
C THR A 392 39.55 15.26 17.05
N SER A 393 39.16 16.34 17.75
CA SER A 393 40.07 17.45 18.09
C SER A 393 40.60 17.49 19.54
N THR A 394 40.30 16.49 20.39
CA THR A 394 40.73 16.47 21.82
C THR A 394 41.62 15.29 22.22
N LEU A 395 42.25 14.60 21.26
CA LEU A 395 43.20 13.49 21.51
C LEU A 395 44.50 13.62 20.70
N SER A 396 45.12 14.81 20.74
CA SER A 396 46.42 15.08 20.09
C SER A 396 47.31 16.03 20.91
N SER A 397 47.40 15.83 22.22
CA SER A 397 48.47 16.42 23.04
C SER A 397 48.95 15.43 24.11
N LEU A 398 50.11 14.82 23.86
CA LEU A 398 51.19 14.54 24.83
C LEU A 398 52.26 13.68 24.14
N ALA A 399 53.42 14.30 23.86
CA ALA A 399 54.64 13.60 23.48
C ALA A 399 55.30 12.98 24.74
N PRO A 400 56.18 11.96 24.60
CA PRO A 400 56.57 11.12 25.74
C PRO A 400 57.65 11.76 26.62
N PHE A 401 57.49 11.63 27.93
CA PHE A 401 58.57 11.85 28.90
C PHE A 401 58.93 10.54 29.63
N LYS A 402 60.22 10.21 29.64
CA LYS A 402 60.77 9.08 30.42
C LYS A 402 60.88 9.48 31.89
N GLY A 403 60.55 8.56 32.80
CA GLY A 403 60.83 8.68 34.23
C GLY A 403 60.52 7.37 34.96
N SER A 404 61.43 6.89 35.81
CA SER A 404 61.36 5.55 36.42
C SER A 404 61.51 5.62 37.95
N PHE A 405 60.51 5.14 38.70
CA PHE A 405 60.58 4.74 40.13
C PHE A 405 61.00 5.85 41.14
N PRO A 406 61.02 5.63 42.49
CA PRO A 406 60.54 4.49 43.32
C PRO A 406 59.51 4.94 44.43
N GLN A 407 58.60 4.09 44.92
CA GLN A 407 58.60 3.31 46.21
C GLN A 407 58.05 3.96 47.51
N GLU A 408 57.61 3.06 48.40
CA GLU A 408 57.44 3.12 49.88
C GLU A 408 56.16 3.70 50.55
N THR A 409 55.62 2.85 51.46
CA THR A 409 55.01 3.11 52.80
C THR A 409 53.52 3.45 53.06
N PHE A 410 52.84 2.51 53.76
CA PHE A 410 52.14 2.60 55.09
C PHE A 410 51.08 3.71 55.38
N HIS A 411 50.05 3.54 56.22
CA HIS A 411 49.35 2.40 56.85
C HIS A 411 48.00 2.90 57.46
N TRP A 412 46.92 2.12 57.32
CA TRP A 412 45.85 1.78 58.30
C TRP A 412 45.14 2.81 59.23
N ASP A 413 43.81 2.61 59.32
CA ASP A 413 42.91 2.60 60.50
C ASP A 413 42.05 3.78 61.03
N ILE A 414 40.91 3.32 61.58
CA ILE A 414 39.85 3.94 62.43
C ILE A 414 38.62 4.44 61.63
N MET A 415 37.65 3.58 61.32
CA MET A 415 36.62 2.91 62.16
C MET A 415 35.45 3.79 62.70
N ILE A 416 34.28 3.52 62.10
CA ILE A 416 32.98 3.25 62.75
C ILE A 416 32.36 4.38 63.61
N PHE A 417 31.31 5.02 63.07
CA PHE A 417 29.91 4.71 63.42
C PHE A 417 28.95 5.46 62.48
N PHE A 418 28.23 4.73 61.61
CA PHE A 418 26.76 4.80 61.43
C PHE A 418 26.29 3.92 60.24
N THR A 419 25.60 2.83 60.58
CA THR A 419 24.56 2.10 59.81
C THR A 419 24.83 1.70 58.34
N THR A 420 25.06 0.43 57.99
CA THR A 420 24.11 -0.71 58.01
C THR A 420 22.72 -0.44 57.39
N ALA A 421 22.66 -0.22 56.07
CA ALA A 421 21.37 -0.18 55.34
C ALA A 421 21.39 -0.65 53.87
N PHE A 422 22.52 -1.09 53.28
CA PHE A 422 22.61 -1.22 51.81
C PHE A 422 23.36 -2.44 51.21
N VAL A 423 23.54 -3.54 51.96
CA VAL A 423 24.22 -4.76 51.44
C VAL A 423 23.35 -6.04 51.52
N ALA A 424 22.12 -5.96 52.06
CA ALA A 424 21.21 -7.10 52.19
C ALA A 424 20.27 -7.34 50.97
N ALA A 425 20.63 -6.84 49.78
CA ALA A 425 19.80 -6.92 48.57
C ALA A 425 20.51 -7.53 47.34
N ALA A 426 21.64 -8.22 47.53
CA ALA A 426 22.46 -8.78 46.45
C ALA A 426 22.77 -10.28 46.59
N ALA A 427 22.10 -11.02 47.49
CA ALA A 427 22.51 -12.37 47.88
C ALA A 427 21.40 -13.43 48.03
N VAL A 428 20.17 -13.20 47.52
CA VAL A 428 19.13 -14.25 47.42
C VAL A 428 18.31 -14.12 46.13
N ALA A 429 18.94 -14.47 44.99
CA ALA A 429 18.26 -14.89 43.75
C ALA A 429 19.23 -15.59 42.76
N GLY A 430 20.33 -16.18 43.27
CA GLY A 430 21.16 -17.10 42.49
C GLY A 430 20.59 -18.53 42.61
N VAL A 431 20.73 -19.32 41.54
CA VAL A 431 20.21 -20.70 41.38
C VAL A 431 18.72 -20.80 41.05
N LEU A 432 18.38 -20.64 39.76
CA LEU A 432 17.68 -21.64 38.92
C LEU A 432 17.38 -21.10 37.50
N ALA A 433 18.37 -21.17 36.59
CA ALA A 433 18.14 -21.18 35.14
C ALA A 433 19.38 -21.77 34.44
N SER A 434 19.19 -22.80 33.63
CA SER A 434 20.25 -23.48 32.85
C SER A 434 20.53 -22.73 31.54
N PRO A 435 21.75 -22.78 30.96
CA PRO A 435 21.99 -22.19 29.64
C PRO A 435 21.38 -23.06 28.53
N ALA A 436 20.43 -22.50 27.78
CA ALA A 436 20.08 -22.96 26.43
C ALA A 436 20.65 -21.94 25.44
N GLY A 437 21.49 -22.40 24.50
CA GLY A 437 22.30 -21.51 23.68
C GLY A 437 21.50 -20.66 22.70
N THR A 438 21.78 -19.36 22.68
CA THR A 438 21.41 -18.47 21.56
C THR A 438 22.51 -18.46 20.51
N ALA A 439 22.14 -18.76 19.27
CA ALA A 439 23.01 -18.53 18.12
C ALA A 439 23.22 -17.00 17.92
N PRO A 440 24.36 -16.57 17.33
CA PRO A 440 24.57 -15.16 17.01
C PRO A 440 23.53 -14.67 16.00
N ALA A 441 23.15 -13.39 16.10
CA ALA A 441 22.24 -12.76 15.15
C ALA A 441 22.88 -12.68 13.76
N GLU A 442 22.20 -13.25 12.75
CA GLU A 442 22.55 -13.11 11.33
C GLU A 442 22.57 -11.64 10.90
N LEU A 443 23.59 -11.27 10.11
CA LEU A 443 23.69 -9.94 9.51
C LEU A 443 22.65 -9.80 8.39
N THR A 444 21.66 -8.93 8.57
CA THR A 444 20.55 -8.74 7.62
C THR A 444 21.05 -8.50 6.19
N LYS A 445 20.66 -9.40 5.27
CA LYS A 445 21.00 -9.38 3.84
C LYS A 445 20.59 -8.04 3.19
N ARG A 446 21.56 -7.29 2.64
CA ARG A 446 21.29 -6.02 1.91
C ARG A 446 20.79 -6.28 0.48
N ASN A 447 19.59 -6.85 0.35
CA ASN A 447 18.87 -6.92 -0.92
C ASN A 447 17.76 -5.86 -0.97
N SER A 448 17.60 -5.21 -2.12
CA SER A 448 16.32 -4.60 -2.47
C SER A 448 15.25 -5.69 -2.49
N PRO A 449 14.01 -5.44 -2.01
CA PRO A 449 12.92 -6.39 -2.12
C PRO A 449 12.34 -6.39 -3.55
N ASN A 450 11.87 -7.55 -4.01
CA ASN A 450 11.22 -7.68 -5.32
C ASN A 450 9.99 -6.77 -5.41
N ALA A 451 9.97 -5.89 -6.41
CA ALA A 451 9.01 -4.81 -6.52
C ALA A 451 8.77 -4.43 -7.98
N GLN A 452 7.55 -3.99 -8.29
CA GLN A 452 7.22 -3.34 -9.55
C GLN A 452 6.21 -2.24 -9.27
N GLY A 453 6.15 -1.22 -10.14
CA GLY A 453 5.25 -0.09 -9.97
C GLY A 453 5.57 1.03 -10.95
N THR A 454 5.21 2.26 -10.61
CA THR A 454 5.57 3.45 -11.40
C THR A 454 6.47 4.37 -10.57
N ASN A 455 7.53 4.88 -11.18
CA ASN A 455 8.43 5.85 -10.60
C ASN A 455 8.77 6.92 -11.64
N ASN A 456 8.57 8.20 -11.30
CA ASN A 456 8.87 9.35 -12.16
C ASN A 456 8.28 9.26 -13.60
N GLY A 457 7.06 8.73 -13.71
CA GLY A 457 6.34 8.57 -14.99
C GLY A 457 6.66 7.30 -15.78
N TYR A 458 7.62 6.49 -15.34
CA TYR A 458 7.97 5.21 -15.96
C TYR A 458 7.55 4.05 -15.09
N PHE A 459 7.04 2.98 -15.69
CA PHE A 459 6.91 1.69 -15.00
C PHE A 459 8.31 1.17 -14.67
N TYR A 460 8.45 0.48 -13.55
CA TYR A 460 9.66 -0.24 -13.18
C TYR A 460 9.31 -1.65 -12.71
N GLN A 461 10.24 -2.57 -12.91
CA GLN A 461 10.20 -3.91 -12.34
C GLN A 461 11.59 -4.27 -11.83
N PHE A 462 11.63 -4.94 -10.69
CA PHE A 462 12.81 -5.51 -10.07
C PHE A 462 12.43 -6.84 -9.42
N TRP A 463 13.17 -7.89 -9.76
CA TRP A 463 13.03 -9.22 -9.20
C TRP A 463 14.42 -9.83 -9.04
N ASP A 464 14.65 -10.48 -7.91
CA ASP A 464 15.86 -11.20 -7.50
C ASP A 464 15.38 -12.54 -6.94
N ASP A 465 16.00 -13.65 -7.34
CA ASP A 465 15.60 -15.00 -6.91
C ASP A 465 15.84 -15.26 -5.42
N GLY A 466 16.62 -14.40 -4.76
CA GLY A 466 17.02 -14.45 -3.37
C GLY A 466 18.03 -15.54 -3.04
N SER A 467 18.41 -16.39 -4.00
CA SER A 467 19.08 -17.68 -3.75
C SER A 467 20.53 -17.53 -3.28
N SER A 468 21.21 -16.47 -3.73
CA SER A 468 22.57 -16.14 -3.32
C SER A 468 22.84 -14.62 -3.41
N GLY A 469 24.06 -14.21 -3.10
CA GLY A 469 24.57 -12.86 -3.36
C GLY A 469 23.82 -11.71 -2.69
N ASN A 470 23.96 -10.52 -3.26
CA ASN A 470 23.09 -9.39 -2.96
C ASN A 470 22.86 -8.47 -4.16
N THR A 471 21.72 -7.79 -4.18
CA THR A 471 21.33 -6.84 -5.24
C THR A 471 20.73 -5.58 -4.64
N VAL A 472 21.20 -4.41 -5.04
CA VAL A 472 20.65 -3.11 -4.65
C VAL A 472 20.17 -2.40 -5.92
N TYR A 473 18.87 -2.46 -6.15
CA TYR A 473 18.17 -1.71 -7.20
C TYR A 473 17.70 -0.35 -6.67
N THR A 474 17.95 0.70 -7.44
CA THR A 474 17.58 2.09 -7.13
C THR A 474 16.86 2.74 -8.31
N ASN A 475 15.66 3.25 -8.05
CA ASN A 475 14.90 4.08 -9.00
C ASN A 475 15.47 5.50 -9.05
N GLY A 476 15.97 5.95 -10.21
CA GLY A 476 16.46 7.31 -10.46
C GLY A 476 15.40 8.25 -11.06
N ALA A 477 15.81 9.46 -11.42
CA ALA A 477 14.94 10.47 -12.06
C ALA A 477 14.41 10.02 -13.43
N ALA A 478 13.16 10.35 -13.75
CA ALA A 478 12.48 9.95 -14.99
C ALA A 478 12.67 8.44 -15.30
N GLY A 479 13.13 8.09 -16.49
CA GLY A 479 13.42 6.71 -16.90
C GLY A 479 14.76 6.16 -16.39
N SER A 480 15.47 6.85 -15.49
CA SER A 480 16.74 6.39 -14.93
C SER A 480 16.55 5.35 -13.83
N TYR A 481 17.38 4.30 -13.82
CA TYR A 481 17.56 3.38 -12.71
C TYR A 481 19.03 2.97 -12.62
N SER A 482 19.45 2.50 -11.45
CA SER A 482 20.73 1.82 -11.26
C SER A 482 20.56 0.54 -10.47
N VAL A 483 21.46 -0.41 -10.70
CA VAL A 483 21.54 -1.65 -9.93
C VAL A 483 22.99 -2.00 -9.67
N THR A 484 23.30 -2.40 -8.44
CA THR A 484 24.59 -3.03 -8.09
C THR A 484 24.33 -4.42 -7.55
N TRP A 485 25.13 -5.39 -7.94
CA TRP A 485 24.93 -6.77 -7.56
C TRP A 485 26.24 -7.51 -7.30
N SER A 486 26.23 -8.49 -6.40
CA SER A 486 27.41 -9.29 -6.06
C SER A 486 27.04 -10.74 -5.76
N ASN A 487 27.62 -11.67 -6.50
CA ASN A 487 27.49 -13.13 -6.38
C ASN A 487 26.03 -13.63 -6.37
N VAL A 488 25.16 -12.99 -7.15
CA VAL A 488 23.72 -13.28 -7.23
C VAL A 488 23.42 -14.60 -7.94
N GLY A 489 22.25 -15.17 -7.67
CA GLY A 489 21.74 -16.34 -8.37
C GLY A 489 21.19 -15.91 -9.72
N ASP A 490 20.05 -15.23 -9.67
CA ASP A 490 19.40 -14.60 -10.82
C ASP A 490 18.66 -13.33 -10.38
N PHE A 491 18.68 -12.28 -11.21
CA PHE A 491 17.84 -11.09 -11.02
C PHE A 491 17.57 -10.40 -12.36
N THR A 492 16.45 -9.68 -12.43
CA THR A 492 15.99 -8.86 -13.57
C THR A 492 15.54 -7.49 -13.04
N ALA A 493 15.98 -6.40 -13.67
CA ALA A 493 15.82 -5.05 -13.14
C ALA A 493 15.69 -3.98 -14.23
N GLY A 494 14.61 -3.20 -14.30
CA GLY A 494 14.49 -2.20 -15.35
C GLY A 494 13.36 -1.18 -15.23
N LYS A 495 13.33 -0.26 -16.21
CA LYS A 495 12.29 0.78 -16.38
C LYS A 495 11.73 0.81 -17.80
N GLY A 496 10.50 1.27 -17.94
CA GLY A 496 9.77 1.39 -19.20
C GLY A 496 8.29 1.64 -18.98
N TRP A 497 7.43 0.74 -19.46
CA TRP A 497 5.98 0.93 -19.55
C TRP A 497 5.20 -0.30 -19.04
N SER A 498 4.09 -0.04 -18.34
CA SER A 498 3.18 -1.04 -17.75
C SER A 498 2.22 -1.67 -18.75
N THR A 499 2.51 -1.54 -20.04
CA THR A 499 1.75 -2.12 -21.16
C THR A 499 2.71 -2.19 -22.34
N ALA A 500 2.91 -3.39 -22.89
CA ALA A 500 3.77 -3.53 -24.05
C ALA A 500 3.06 -3.01 -25.31
N THR A 501 3.73 -2.16 -26.07
CA THR A 501 3.26 -1.74 -27.40
C THR A 501 4.43 -1.78 -28.38
N PRO A 502 4.17 -1.81 -29.69
CA PRO A 502 5.17 -1.35 -30.65
C PRO A 502 5.49 0.11 -30.33
N ARG A 503 6.72 0.40 -29.92
CA ARG A 503 7.22 1.75 -29.64
C ARG A 503 8.71 1.87 -29.97
N THR A 504 9.19 3.10 -30.11
CA THR A 504 10.61 3.40 -30.34
C THR A 504 11.25 3.81 -29.02
N ILE A 505 12.13 2.96 -28.49
CA ILE A 505 12.74 3.11 -27.17
C ILE A 505 14.14 3.67 -27.32
N ASN A 506 14.41 4.82 -26.69
CA ASN A 506 15.75 5.34 -26.51
C ASN A 506 16.27 4.89 -25.15
N PHE A 507 17.48 4.34 -25.10
CA PHE A 507 18.16 4.00 -23.85
C PHE A 507 19.61 4.47 -23.86
N SER A 508 20.15 4.82 -22.71
CA SER A 508 21.56 5.16 -22.55
C SER A 508 22.06 4.83 -21.16
N GLY A 509 23.30 4.39 -21.04
CA GLY A 509 23.88 4.09 -19.75
C GLY A 509 25.21 3.35 -19.82
N SER A 510 25.63 2.88 -18.65
CA SER A 510 26.81 2.04 -18.48
C SER A 510 26.44 0.75 -17.75
N ILE A 511 27.13 -0.33 -18.11
CA ILE A 511 27.09 -1.62 -17.42
C ILE A 511 28.52 -2.15 -17.28
N SER A 512 28.82 -2.75 -16.14
CA SER A 512 30.13 -3.28 -15.81
C SER A 512 29.97 -4.55 -14.99
N SER A 513 30.46 -5.67 -15.50
CA SER A 513 30.36 -6.98 -14.85
C SER A 513 31.53 -7.85 -15.27
N GLY A 514 32.06 -8.64 -14.33
CA GLY A 514 33.08 -9.66 -14.62
C GLY A 514 32.51 -11.02 -15.02
N GLY A 515 31.18 -11.17 -15.02
CA GLY A 515 30.47 -12.43 -15.29
C GLY A 515 29.29 -12.24 -16.24
N ASN A 516 28.32 -13.16 -16.20
CA ASN A 516 27.17 -13.06 -17.10
C ASN A 516 26.20 -11.94 -16.69
N PHE A 517 25.70 -11.21 -17.69
CA PHE A 517 24.68 -10.18 -17.54
C PHE A 517 23.96 -9.99 -18.88
N TYR A 518 22.77 -9.40 -18.87
CA TYR A 518 22.08 -8.89 -20.06
C TYR A 518 21.69 -7.44 -19.91
N LEU A 519 21.68 -6.69 -21.02
CA LEU A 519 21.01 -5.42 -21.18
C LEU A 519 20.07 -5.51 -22.38
N ALA A 520 18.76 -5.54 -22.15
CA ALA A 520 17.78 -5.88 -23.17
C ALA A 520 16.51 -5.04 -23.08
N ILE A 521 15.80 -4.83 -24.19
CA ILE A 521 14.35 -4.60 -24.11
C ILE A 521 13.71 -5.93 -23.74
N TYR A 522 13.10 -5.99 -22.56
CA TYR A 522 12.43 -7.17 -22.02
C TYR A 522 10.92 -6.93 -21.99
N THR A 523 10.16 -7.91 -22.50
CA THR A 523 8.70 -7.87 -22.58
C THR A 523 8.13 -9.15 -22.02
N TRP A 524 7.33 -9.06 -20.97
CA TRP A 524 6.81 -10.22 -20.25
C TRP A 524 5.29 -10.34 -20.36
N SER A 525 4.80 -11.58 -20.46
CA SER A 525 3.39 -11.94 -20.27
C SER A 525 3.28 -13.24 -19.47
N GLN A 526 2.05 -13.59 -19.07
CA GLN A 526 1.75 -14.92 -18.53
C GLN A 526 1.87 -16.05 -19.58
N GLN A 527 2.07 -15.72 -20.86
CA GLN A 527 2.19 -16.69 -21.96
C GLN A 527 3.64 -16.93 -22.41
N GLY A 528 4.56 -15.98 -22.16
CA GLY A 528 5.98 -16.10 -22.50
C GLY A 528 6.74 -14.78 -22.42
N GLU A 529 7.94 -14.75 -22.98
CA GLU A 529 8.86 -13.60 -22.91
C GLU A 529 9.45 -13.24 -24.29
N ASN A 530 9.66 -11.94 -24.52
CA ASN A 530 10.42 -11.43 -25.65
C ASN A 530 11.61 -10.61 -25.13
N TYR A 531 12.80 -10.90 -25.66
CA TYR A 531 14.04 -10.17 -25.39
C TYR A 531 14.60 -9.57 -26.69
N ILE A 532 15.00 -8.30 -26.64
CA ILE A 532 15.82 -7.64 -27.67
C ILE A 532 17.11 -7.23 -26.96
N LEU A 533 18.12 -8.08 -27.07
CA LEU A 533 19.36 -8.05 -26.30
C LEU A 533 20.39 -7.16 -26.98
N GLU A 534 20.73 -6.04 -26.34
CA GLU A 534 21.58 -4.97 -26.87
C GLU A 534 23.04 -5.11 -26.42
N ASP A 535 23.27 -5.63 -25.21
CA ASP A 535 24.57 -6.00 -24.68
C ASP A 535 24.45 -7.21 -23.74
N TYR A 536 25.53 -7.98 -23.59
CA TYR A 536 25.59 -9.13 -22.70
C TYR A 536 27.00 -9.44 -22.23
N GLY A 537 27.11 -10.21 -21.14
CA GLY A 537 28.37 -10.68 -20.58
C GLY A 537 28.97 -11.88 -21.35
N SER A 538 29.20 -12.96 -20.61
CA SER A 538 29.94 -14.14 -21.08
C SER A 538 29.13 -15.15 -21.89
N TYR A 539 27.79 -15.13 -21.85
CA TYR A 539 26.94 -16.14 -22.50
C TYR A 539 25.91 -15.50 -23.46
N ASN A 540 25.70 -16.14 -24.61
CA ASN A 540 24.69 -15.75 -25.61
C ASN A 540 23.54 -16.76 -25.57
N PRO A 541 22.30 -16.36 -25.26
CA PRO A 541 21.15 -17.27 -25.19
C PRO A 541 20.78 -17.92 -26.54
N CYS A 542 21.20 -17.32 -27.67
CA CYS A 542 21.03 -17.94 -28.98
C CYS A 542 22.12 -18.95 -29.37
N SER A 543 23.06 -19.28 -28.47
CA SER A 543 23.98 -20.42 -28.66
C SER A 543 23.24 -21.77 -28.53
N ASP A 544 22.29 -21.85 -27.59
CA ASP A 544 21.51 -23.08 -27.29
C ASP A 544 20.05 -22.99 -27.79
N GLY A 545 19.68 -21.89 -28.46
CA GLY A 545 18.36 -21.65 -29.03
C GLY A 545 18.20 -22.14 -30.47
N THR A 546 16.97 -22.45 -30.88
CA THR A 546 16.63 -22.74 -32.28
C THR A 546 16.79 -21.47 -33.11
N ASN A 547 17.69 -21.49 -34.09
CA ASN A 547 17.94 -20.34 -34.97
C ASN A 547 16.72 -20.04 -35.86
N MET A 548 16.20 -18.81 -35.79
CA MET A 548 15.05 -18.31 -36.54
C MET A 548 15.45 -17.28 -37.61
N GLY A 549 16.75 -17.06 -37.83
CA GLY A 549 17.29 -16.23 -38.89
C GLY A 549 18.03 -14.99 -38.39
N THR A 550 18.01 -13.93 -39.18
CA THR A 550 18.66 -12.66 -38.87
C THR A 550 17.77 -11.49 -39.27
N LEU A 551 17.59 -10.54 -38.35
CA LEU A 551 16.85 -9.30 -38.54
C LEU A 551 17.84 -8.14 -38.56
N ASN A 552 17.80 -7.27 -39.57
CA ASN A 552 18.52 -6.00 -39.53
C ASN A 552 17.61 -4.91 -38.93
N SER A 553 18.04 -4.27 -37.84
CA SER A 553 17.33 -3.15 -37.22
C SER A 553 18.32 -2.20 -36.54
N ASP A 554 17.98 -0.91 -36.50
CA ASP A 554 18.68 0.10 -35.69
C ASP A 554 20.22 0.08 -35.85
N GLY A 555 20.71 -0.14 -37.08
CA GLY A 555 22.13 -0.16 -37.44
C GLY A 555 22.92 -1.43 -37.10
N SER A 556 22.28 -2.57 -36.82
CA SER A 556 22.98 -3.86 -36.72
C SER A 556 22.09 -5.04 -37.10
N ASP A 557 22.74 -6.18 -37.33
CA ASP A 557 22.09 -7.47 -37.39
C ASP A 557 21.79 -7.99 -35.98
N TYR A 558 20.62 -8.58 -35.83
CA TYR A 558 20.23 -9.38 -34.68
C TYR A 558 20.13 -10.84 -35.12
N GLN A 559 20.85 -11.73 -34.43
CA GLN A 559 20.56 -13.17 -34.49
C GLN A 559 19.21 -13.40 -33.81
N VAL A 560 18.24 -13.97 -34.52
CA VAL A 560 16.93 -14.26 -33.95
C VAL A 560 16.85 -15.74 -33.60
N CYS A 561 16.38 -16.08 -32.40
CA CYS A 561 16.22 -17.47 -31.98
C CYS A 561 15.03 -17.68 -31.03
N LEU A 562 14.60 -18.94 -30.93
CA LEU A 562 13.61 -19.41 -29.98
C LEU A 562 14.28 -20.29 -28.92
N VAL A 563 14.14 -19.95 -27.64
CA VAL A 563 14.71 -20.70 -26.51
C VAL A 563 13.58 -21.37 -25.73
N ASN A 564 13.73 -22.67 -25.43
CA ASN A 564 12.78 -23.43 -24.64
C ASN A 564 13.33 -23.66 -23.23
N ARG A 565 12.61 -23.20 -22.20
CA ARG A 565 13.01 -23.34 -20.78
C ARG A 565 12.35 -24.56 -20.09
N GLY A 566 11.70 -25.44 -20.85
CA GLY A 566 10.92 -26.57 -20.34
C GLY A 566 9.45 -26.20 -20.08
N ASN A 567 8.61 -27.21 -19.82
CA ASN A 567 7.17 -27.03 -19.58
C ASN A 567 6.41 -26.20 -20.64
N ASN A 568 6.87 -26.25 -21.90
CA ASN A 568 6.40 -25.41 -23.02
C ASN A 568 6.56 -23.90 -22.81
N TYR A 569 7.42 -23.45 -21.89
CA TYR A 569 7.76 -22.05 -21.71
C TYR A 569 8.80 -21.63 -22.76
N LEU A 570 8.35 -20.83 -23.73
CA LEU A 570 9.13 -20.40 -24.89
C LEU A 570 9.47 -18.91 -24.80
N GLN A 571 10.72 -18.58 -25.08
CA GLN A 571 11.25 -17.22 -25.09
C GLN A 571 11.72 -16.85 -26.51
N ASN A 572 11.30 -15.69 -26.99
CA ASN A 572 11.75 -15.11 -28.25
C ASN A 572 12.95 -14.19 -28.00
N TRP A 573 14.06 -14.39 -28.72
CA TRP A 573 15.27 -13.59 -28.57
C TRP A 573 15.70 -12.96 -29.89
N SER A 574 15.99 -11.65 -29.88
CA SER A 574 16.80 -10.97 -30.89
C SER A 574 18.12 -10.55 -30.22
N VAL A 575 19.25 -11.12 -30.60
CA VAL A 575 20.57 -10.82 -30.02
C VAL A 575 21.42 -9.99 -30.97
N ARG A 576 21.73 -8.75 -30.60
CA ARG A 576 22.49 -7.81 -31.42
C ARG A 576 23.93 -8.27 -31.61
N LYS A 577 24.42 -8.32 -32.86
CA LYS A 577 25.84 -8.63 -33.15
C LYS A 577 26.78 -7.53 -32.64
N ASN A 578 26.45 -6.27 -32.90
CA ASN A 578 27.25 -5.12 -32.48
C ASN A 578 26.73 -4.60 -31.13
N LYS A 579 27.25 -5.19 -30.04
CA LYS A 579 26.93 -4.85 -28.64
C LYS A 579 27.00 -3.34 -28.36
N ARG A 580 26.05 -2.80 -27.59
CA ARG A 580 26.02 -1.38 -27.18
C ARG A 580 25.24 -1.15 -25.88
N SER A 581 25.71 -0.23 -25.04
CA SER A 581 25.01 0.21 -23.81
C SER A 581 24.15 1.46 -23.99
N SER A 582 24.02 1.96 -25.22
CA SER A 582 23.14 3.09 -25.57
C SER A 582 22.68 3.03 -27.02
N GLY A 583 21.50 3.58 -27.30
CA GLY A 583 20.94 3.70 -28.64
C GLY A 583 19.41 3.74 -28.67
N THR A 584 18.87 3.59 -29.88
CA THR A 584 17.43 3.49 -30.15
C THR A 584 17.09 2.06 -30.57
N VAL A 585 15.98 1.51 -30.08
CA VAL A 585 15.43 0.22 -30.49
C VAL A 585 14.01 0.41 -31.03
N THR A 586 13.81 0.07 -32.29
CA THR A 586 12.51 0.14 -32.96
C THR A 586 11.78 -1.18 -32.77
N THR A 587 11.14 -1.35 -31.61
CA THR A 587 10.60 -2.66 -31.16
C THR A 587 9.61 -3.30 -32.14
N ALA A 588 8.89 -2.48 -32.91
CA ALA A 588 8.01 -2.94 -34.00
C ALA A 588 8.71 -3.86 -35.01
N ASN A 589 9.97 -3.59 -35.37
CA ASN A 589 10.72 -4.39 -36.33
C ASN A 589 10.90 -5.83 -35.83
N HIS A 590 11.21 -5.98 -34.54
CA HIS A 590 11.41 -7.27 -33.88
C HIS A 590 10.10 -8.05 -33.76
N TYR A 591 9.04 -7.41 -33.26
CA TYR A 591 7.75 -8.08 -33.08
C TYR A 591 7.11 -8.49 -34.42
N ASN A 592 7.25 -7.67 -35.47
CA ASN A 592 6.81 -8.04 -36.82
C ASN A 592 7.61 -9.22 -37.37
N TYR A 593 8.93 -9.26 -37.15
CA TYR A 593 9.76 -10.41 -37.54
C TYR A 593 9.34 -11.68 -36.81
N TYR A 594 9.12 -11.62 -35.49
CA TYR A 594 8.64 -12.75 -34.69
C TYR A 594 7.31 -13.29 -35.23
N GLN A 595 6.35 -12.41 -35.51
CA GLN A 595 5.05 -12.81 -36.06
C GLN A 595 5.18 -13.45 -37.45
N ALA A 596 6.01 -12.89 -38.34
CA ALA A 596 6.25 -13.42 -39.68
C ALA A 596 6.93 -14.80 -39.68
N HIS A 597 7.72 -15.12 -38.64
CA HIS A 597 8.43 -16.39 -38.48
C HIS A 597 7.74 -17.34 -37.48
N GLY A 598 6.46 -17.11 -37.17
CA GLY A 598 5.63 -18.03 -36.36
C GLY A 598 5.92 -18.02 -34.86
N MET A 599 6.74 -17.11 -34.36
CA MET A 599 7.18 -16.99 -32.96
C MET A 599 6.10 -16.33 -32.07
N THR A 600 4.89 -16.88 -32.08
CA THR A 600 3.66 -16.22 -31.58
C THR A 600 3.38 -16.41 -30.09
N HIS A 601 4.28 -17.06 -29.33
CA HIS A 601 4.05 -17.49 -27.95
C HIS A 601 3.96 -16.36 -26.91
N ASN A 602 4.41 -15.15 -27.24
CA ASN A 602 4.26 -13.96 -26.40
C ASN A 602 3.73 -12.75 -27.20
N PRO A 603 2.42 -12.73 -27.54
CA PRO A 603 1.83 -11.66 -28.33
C PRO A 603 1.64 -10.40 -27.48
N LEU A 604 1.91 -9.23 -28.06
CA LEU A 604 1.86 -7.94 -27.34
C LEU A 604 0.50 -7.64 -26.69
N SER A 605 -0.59 -8.12 -27.29
CA SER A 605 -1.95 -7.96 -26.74
C SER A 605 -2.19 -8.69 -25.42
N ALA A 606 -1.33 -9.66 -25.06
CA ALA A 606 -1.34 -10.35 -23.77
C ALA A 606 -0.20 -9.90 -22.84
N ALA A 607 0.69 -9.02 -23.29
CA ALA A 607 1.91 -8.65 -22.56
C ALA A 607 1.68 -7.55 -21.52
N ALA A 608 2.12 -7.84 -20.29
CA ALA A 608 1.81 -7.05 -19.11
C ALA A 608 2.76 -5.87 -18.91
N TYR A 609 4.02 -5.96 -19.36
CA TYR A 609 4.95 -4.82 -19.33
C TYR A 609 6.09 -4.96 -20.35
N GLN A 610 6.76 -3.83 -20.59
CA GLN A 610 7.89 -3.69 -21.51
C GLN A 610 8.89 -2.71 -20.89
N ILE A 611 10.11 -3.17 -20.59
CA ILE A 611 11.15 -2.39 -19.90
C ILE A 611 12.49 -2.52 -20.63
N VAL A 612 13.41 -1.58 -20.42
CA VAL A 612 14.83 -1.81 -20.64
C VAL A 612 15.38 -2.40 -19.35
N SER A 613 15.76 -3.67 -19.41
CA SER A 613 16.16 -4.51 -18.28
C SER A 613 17.66 -4.73 -18.27
N THR A 614 18.22 -4.70 -17.06
CA THR A 614 19.49 -5.31 -16.69
C THR A 614 19.19 -6.64 -15.99
N GLU A 615 19.78 -7.72 -16.48
CA GLU A 615 19.71 -9.06 -15.87
C GLU A 615 21.11 -9.48 -15.41
N GLY A 616 21.22 -10.23 -14.32
CA GLY A 616 22.50 -10.77 -13.86
C GLY A 616 22.34 -12.16 -13.26
N PHE A 617 23.06 -13.13 -13.83
CA PHE A 617 22.98 -14.53 -13.47
C PHE A 617 24.35 -15.06 -13.03
N SER A 618 24.44 -15.63 -11.83
CA SER A 618 25.67 -16.19 -11.26
C SER A 618 26.88 -15.25 -11.34
N SER A 619 26.69 -13.95 -11.04
CA SER A 619 27.67 -12.91 -11.34
C SER A 619 27.70 -11.74 -10.33
N SER A 620 28.59 -10.78 -10.60
CA SER A 620 28.76 -9.54 -9.83
C SER A 620 29.01 -8.37 -10.80
N GLY A 621 28.40 -7.21 -10.53
CA GLY A 621 28.51 -6.05 -11.41
C GLY A 621 27.70 -4.83 -10.96
N SER A 622 27.59 -3.86 -11.86
CA SER A 622 26.73 -2.70 -11.72
C SER A 622 26.24 -2.17 -13.07
N ALA A 623 25.08 -1.53 -13.07
CA ALA A 623 24.53 -0.82 -14.21
C ALA A 623 23.85 0.49 -13.78
N SER A 624 23.86 1.48 -14.67
CA SER A 624 23.12 2.73 -14.55
C SER A 624 22.56 3.09 -15.92
N ILE A 625 21.24 2.97 -16.08
CA ILE A 625 20.54 3.01 -17.36
C ILE A 625 19.43 4.06 -17.30
N THR A 626 19.25 4.82 -18.37
CA THR A 626 18.16 5.79 -18.53
C THR A 626 17.37 5.47 -19.78
N VAL A 627 16.04 5.41 -19.64
CA VAL A 627 15.11 5.08 -20.73
C VAL A 627 14.21 6.25 -21.09
N SER A 628 13.75 6.29 -22.34
CA SER A 628 12.70 7.20 -22.80
C SER A 628 12.00 6.67 -24.05
N GLU A 629 10.79 7.16 -24.31
CA GLU A 629 10.12 6.97 -25.60
C GLU A 629 10.54 8.10 -26.56
N ALA A 630 10.79 7.78 -27.83
CA ALA A 630 10.99 8.81 -28.83
C ALA A 630 9.67 9.57 -29.07
N SER A 631 9.61 10.84 -28.67
CA SER A 631 8.44 11.69 -28.91
C SER A 631 8.22 11.92 -30.40
N GLY A 632 7.01 11.59 -30.88
CA GLY A 632 6.65 11.65 -32.29
C GLY A 632 6.52 13.07 -32.84
N SER A 633 7.64 13.72 -33.17
CA SER A 633 7.69 14.84 -34.10
C SER A 633 8.18 14.36 -35.46
N GLY A 634 7.31 14.40 -36.47
CA GLY A 634 7.72 14.15 -37.84
C GLY A 634 8.35 15.39 -38.47
N SER A 635 9.63 15.33 -38.86
CA SER A 635 10.13 15.83 -40.16
C SER A 635 11.65 15.71 -40.34
N GLY A 636 12.06 15.06 -41.44
CA GLY A 636 12.88 15.73 -42.45
C GLY A 636 14.40 15.61 -42.42
N SER A 637 14.93 14.97 -43.48
CA SER A 637 16.26 15.17 -44.09
C SER A 637 17.51 14.64 -43.36
N SER A 638 18.55 14.11 -44.03
CA SER A 638 18.72 13.85 -45.49
C SER A 638 19.84 12.85 -45.82
N SER A 639 19.52 11.92 -46.74
CA SER A 639 20.38 11.30 -47.78
C SER A 639 21.81 10.80 -47.49
N SER A 640 22.05 9.51 -47.74
CA SER A 640 22.84 9.07 -48.93
C SER A 640 22.65 7.57 -49.29
N SER A 641 22.34 7.34 -50.58
CA SER A 641 22.78 6.26 -51.51
C SER A 641 23.30 4.92 -50.95
N SER A 642 22.93 3.73 -51.46
CA SER A 642 22.66 3.38 -52.87
C SER A 642 21.69 2.20 -53.09
N THR A 643 21.07 2.14 -54.28
CA THR A 643 20.15 1.10 -54.78
C THR A 643 20.89 0.09 -55.70
N PRO A 644 20.28 -1.04 -56.18
CA PRO A 644 19.42 -0.95 -57.38
C PRO A 644 18.23 -1.96 -57.50
N THR A 645 17.13 -1.49 -58.11
CA THR A 645 16.15 -2.20 -59.01
C THR A 645 15.43 -3.47 -58.49
N THR A 646 14.11 -3.72 -58.66
CA THR A 646 13.01 -3.18 -59.53
C THR A 646 11.64 -3.64 -58.92
N SER A 647 10.40 -3.34 -59.36
CA SER A 647 9.83 -2.62 -60.54
C SER A 647 8.39 -2.07 -60.27
N THR A 648 7.82 -1.45 -61.31
CA THR A 648 6.47 -0.89 -61.59
C THR A 648 5.28 -1.88 -61.67
N PRO A 649 3.99 -1.44 -61.85
CA PRO A 649 3.38 -0.11 -61.61
C PRO A 649 1.99 -0.08 -60.89
N SER A 650 1.76 0.99 -60.12
CA SER A 650 0.63 1.96 -60.17
C SER A 650 -0.86 1.57 -60.22
N SER A 651 -1.62 2.03 -59.22
CA SER A 651 -2.86 2.83 -59.42
C SER A 651 -3.06 3.84 -58.27
N THR A 652 -3.49 5.08 -58.58
CA THR A 652 -3.51 6.22 -57.65
C THR A 652 -4.91 6.49 -57.08
N PRO A 653 -5.06 6.80 -55.78
CA PRO A 653 -6.30 7.34 -55.22
C PRO A 653 -6.31 8.88 -55.19
N THR A 654 -7.46 9.49 -55.53
CA THR A 654 -7.68 10.95 -55.47
C THR A 654 -7.96 11.41 -54.04
N SER A 655 -7.43 12.58 -53.67
CA SER A 655 -7.58 13.16 -52.33
C SER A 655 -8.84 14.05 -52.16
N GLY A 656 -9.31 14.20 -50.92
CA GLY A 656 -9.59 15.56 -50.42
C GLY A 656 -11.03 16.01 -50.11
N ALA A 657 -11.98 15.14 -49.79
CA ALA A 657 -13.30 15.56 -49.29
C ALA A 657 -13.66 14.88 -47.96
N CYS A 658 -14.19 15.64 -46.98
CA CYS A 658 -14.77 15.06 -45.76
C CYS A 658 -16.10 14.34 -46.06
N SER A 659 -16.43 13.33 -45.26
CA SER A 659 -17.67 12.57 -45.42
C SER A 659 -18.90 13.44 -45.14
N ALA A 660 -19.99 13.21 -45.86
CA ALA A 660 -21.25 13.93 -45.66
C ALA A 660 -21.83 13.69 -44.26
N LEU A 661 -22.79 14.53 -43.82
CA LEU A 661 -23.63 14.16 -42.67
C LEU A 661 -24.33 12.82 -42.97
N TYR A 662 -24.33 11.90 -41.99
CA TYR A 662 -24.68 10.48 -42.13
C TYR A 662 -23.73 9.62 -43.01
N GLY A 663 -22.61 10.16 -43.49
CA GLY A 663 -21.56 9.43 -44.19
C GLY A 663 -20.61 8.67 -43.25
N GLN A 664 -19.97 7.61 -43.75
CA GLN A 664 -18.95 6.88 -43.00
C GLN A 664 -17.66 7.70 -42.89
N CYS A 665 -17.14 7.82 -41.67
CA CYS A 665 -15.95 8.60 -41.33
C CYS A 665 -14.89 7.80 -40.56
N GLY A 666 -15.04 6.48 -40.48
CA GLY A 666 -14.10 5.61 -39.77
C GLY A 666 -14.59 4.16 -39.68
N GLY A 667 -13.74 3.32 -39.08
CA GLY A 667 -13.94 1.88 -38.95
C GLY A 667 -12.71 1.07 -39.38
N GLN A 668 -12.49 -0.08 -38.77
CA GLN A 668 -11.39 -0.98 -39.13
C GLN A 668 -11.51 -1.42 -40.60
N GLY A 669 -10.53 -1.07 -41.43
CA GLY A 669 -10.53 -1.34 -42.89
C GLY A 669 -11.10 -0.21 -43.76
N TRP A 670 -11.56 0.91 -43.19
CA TRP A 670 -12.03 2.07 -43.94
C TRP A 670 -10.85 2.90 -44.48
N ASN A 671 -10.76 3.01 -45.81
CA ASN A 671 -9.75 3.82 -46.51
C ASN A 671 -10.29 5.18 -47.01
N GLY A 672 -11.51 5.56 -46.59
CA GLY A 672 -12.15 6.82 -46.97
C GLY A 672 -11.86 7.97 -45.99
N PRO A 673 -12.62 9.07 -46.08
CA PRO A 673 -12.40 10.25 -45.25
C PRO A 673 -12.57 9.96 -43.76
N SER A 674 -11.76 10.61 -42.92
CA SER A 674 -11.82 10.54 -41.45
C SER A 674 -12.51 11.75 -40.79
N CYS A 675 -12.87 12.75 -41.59
CA CYS A 675 -13.54 13.98 -41.15
C CYS A 675 -14.97 14.06 -41.67
N CYS A 676 -15.79 14.88 -41.00
CA CYS A 676 -17.19 15.14 -41.34
C CYS A 676 -17.34 16.56 -41.88
N SER A 677 -18.09 16.73 -42.98
CA SER A 677 -18.41 18.05 -43.54
C SER A 677 -19.47 18.80 -42.74
N SER A 678 -20.26 18.07 -41.94
CA SER A 678 -21.11 18.59 -40.86
C SER A 678 -21.29 17.49 -39.81
N GLY A 679 -21.53 17.87 -38.55
CA GLY A 679 -21.56 16.95 -37.41
C GLY A 679 -20.19 16.50 -36.92
N SER A 680 -20.16 15.50 -36.05
CA SER A 680 -18.95 14.87 -35.50
C SER A 680 -18.88 13.39 -35.88
N CYS A 681 -17.68 12.85 -36.08
CA CYS A 681 -17.52 11.41 -36.34
C CYS A 681 -17.77 10.61 -35.04
N ARG A 682 -18.90 9.89 -34.98
CA ARG A 682 -19.30 9.04 -33.85
C ARG A 682 -19.00 7.59 -34.18
N VAL A 683 -18.26 6.90 -33.31
CA VAL A 683 -18.05 5.45 -33.43
C VAL A 683 -19.36 4.72 -33.14
N SER A 684 -19.81 3.88 -34.07
CA SER A 684 -20.96 3.00 -33.88
C SER A 684 -20.51 1.60 -33.45
N ASN A 685 -19.46 1.08 -34.08
CA ASN A 685 -18.80 -0.18 -33.72
C ASN A 685 -17.36 -0.22 -34.31
N THR A 686 -16.61 -1.29 -34.02
CA THR A 686 -15.22 -1.48 -34.46
C THR A 686 -14.98 -1.29 -35.96
N TYR A 687 -15.96 -1.61 -36.80
CA TYR A 687 -15.86 -1.54 -38.26
C TYR A 687 -16.55 -0.32 -38.88
N TYR A 688 -17.22 0.53 -38.07
CA TYR A 688 -18.06 1.61 -38.58
C TYR A 688 -18.18 2.82 -37.64
N SER A 689 -17.83 4.00 -38.16
CA SER A 689 -18.07 5.31 -37.54
C SER A 689 -18.79 6.23 -38.54
N GLN A 690 -19.73 7.04 -38.07
CA GLN A 690 -20.62 7.86 -38.91
C GLN A 690 -20.63 9.32 -38.46
N CYS A 691 -20.77 10.25 -39.41
CA CYS A 691 -20.99 11.67 -39.14
C CYS A 691 -22.41 11.93 -38.63
N LEU A 692 -22.55 12.46 -37.41
CA LEU A 692 -23.82 12.80 -36.76
C LEU A 692 -23.77 14.19 -36.12
#